data_AF-A0A522FKL4-F1
#
_entry.id   AF-A0A522FKL4-F1
#
_cell.length_a   1.000
_cell.length_b   1.000
_cell.length_c   1.000
_cell.angle_alpha   90.00
_cell.angle_beta   90.00
_cell.angle_gamma   90.00
#
_symmetry.space_group_name_H-M   'P 1'
#
loop_
_entity.id
_entity.type
_entity.pdbx_description
1 polymer ?
#
loop_
_entity_poly.entity_id
_entity_poly.type
_entity_poly.pdbx_seq_one_letter_code
_entity_poly.pdbx_strand_id
1 'polypeptide(L)'
;MRNKILYLIMALALLFTTANSQTVKRVVLEQHTGAWCGWCVDGSYVAEKIHEKYPDNFIYVKIHNADAMVIPEEATLATDFKLAGYPSGSIDRFDWSGTGASPIIYRELWSSTVDKALTDEPKVDVNLTYTINEQTRELNAKLKATMMETIDEELHFNCYIVEDSCSGTGDQWDQNNNLSGNDAYKGNPYYDLPPILYGYQHMKVVRNMLGGAYGLKGEFAEPAVAGESYVHNFTFTLGTGWKIKDIKVLGLVQMFTSSKRTLNASWGYVGEPIMPKYIVTSQQPEKNKIAGKGESFDKTFTVKNISDAELTYTLVAEKSSRTPADWSVDIELPSEVSGKKKINDASTEITVAPHQSKDFILKLTHGQTLGFGDATVIVGVKNDPESISAKRMITIISTEIQRFEVMDDGGSDKYGLQPAIIQSGRNDFVLMTSSEFLENKDLFGNIKTIVWNCGLDGNLDAQELQTLFEMLRNGKSLMLVGANIAKSTGGTNIKLFSSDSGIAVDYLKDCYIGSDSSDFILSGTVADPITDGFEQPCSLIKNNTPSLVISHGLRAFPILQHKNTDSVVATRYAYQGKRAVYIAILPDIIKDETTRNDLIAKSLNWLEGPSGVDDNTAGGVLCVTAAPNPVNNMTNIHYSFTGEKPMFAEMFLVDANGRKISTITKGNLTPGDYTIDYDVSAFTSGSYYIVTWINDDRVITPIAIVR
;
A
#
# COMPACT_ATOMS: atom_id res chain seq x y z
N MET A 1 65.56 21.14 26.27
CA MET A 1 64.18 21.54 25.90
C MET A 1 63.65 20.49 24.92
N ARG A 2 62.72 19.62 25.38
CA ARG A 2 61.30 19.49 24.90
C ARG A 2 61.21 19.02 23.44
N ASN A 3 60.55 17.93 23.03
CA ASN A 3 59.43 17.12 23.55
C ASN A 3 59.56 15.69 22.98
N LYS A 4 59.46 14.61 23.76
CA LYS A 4 58.25 13.78 23.96
C LYS A 4 57.36 13.63 22.71
N ILE A 5 57.48 12.49 22.00
CA ILE A 5 56.42 11.96 21.14
C ILE A 5 55.89 10.68 21.81
N LEU A 6 54.58 10.70 22.02
CA LEU A 6 53.77 9.80 22.82
C LEU A 6 53.41 8.56 21.99
N TYR A 7 53.54 7.37 22.56
CA TYR A 7 52.95 6.15 22.01
C TYR A 7 51.42 6.24 22.14
N LEU A 8 50.70 6.23 21.02
CA LEU A 8 49.25 6.02 21.00
C LEU A 8 49.01 4.56 20.59
N ILE A 9 48.84 3.69 21.59
CA ILE A 9 48.30 2.35 21.40
C ILE A 9 46.80 2.52 21.14
N MET A 10 46.41 2.51 19.88
CA MET A 10 45.00 2.46 19.48
C MET A 10 44.56 1.00 19.60
N ALA A 11 43.93 0.65 20.72
CA ALA A 11 43.24 -0.62 20.88
C ALA A 11 42.08 -0.65 19.88
N LEU A 12 42.30 -1.33 18.75
CA LEU A 12 41.25 -1.62 17.78
C LEU A 12 40.35 -2.70 18.40
N ALA A 13 39.26 -2.26 19.03
CA ALA A 13 38.17 -3.15 19.40
C ALA A 13 37.59 -3.74 18.09
N LEU A 14 37.90 -5.01 17.81
CA LEU A 14 37.19 -5.77 16.80
C LEU A 14 35.74 -5.94 17.26
N LEU A 15 34.87 -5.09 16.75
CA LEU A 15 33.43 -5.33 16.71
C LEU A 15 33.20 -6.50 15.74
N PHE A 16 33.04 -7.69 16.30
CA PHE A 16 32.53 -8.84 15.56
C PHE A 16 31.06 -8.57 15.26
N THR A 17 30.74 -8.13 14.05
CA THR A 17 29.35 -8.13 13.57
C THR A 17 29.00 -9.55 13.18
N THR A 18 28.21 -10.23 14.01
CA THR A 18 27.65 -11.53 13.68
C THR A 18 26.69 -11.35 12.51
N ALA A 19 27.06 -11.98 11.42
CA ALA A 19 26.27 -12.14 10.24
C ALA A 19 24.97 -12.89 10.59
N ASN A 20 23.80 -12.24 10.56
CA ASN A 20 22.51 -12.90 10.81
C ASN A 20 21.97 -13.49 9.50
N SER A 21 21.54 -14.75 9.53
CA SER A 21 20.58 -15.25 8.54
C SER A 21 19.37 -14.32 8.54
N GLN A 22 18.94 -13.77 7.40
CA GLN A 22 17.77 -12.90 7.34
C GLN A 22 16.55 -13.69 7.80
N THR A 23 16.09 -13.31 8.98
CA THR A 23 14.93 -13.85 9.67
C THR A 23 13.69 -13.73 8.78
N VAL A 24 12.87 -14.77 8.76
CA VAL A 24 11.57 -14.74 8.08
C VAL A 24 10.56 -14.11 9.03
N LYS A 25 9.94 -13.00 8.62
CA LYS A 25 8.77 -12.46 9.34
C LYS A 25 7.61 -13.42 9.15
N ARG A 26 7.09 -13.93 10.27
CA ARG A 26 5.83 -14.66 10.31
C ARG A 26 4.80 -13.87 11.08
N VAL A 27 3.59 -13.86 10.52
CA VAL A 27 2.41 -13.22 11.07
C VAL A 27 1.46 -14.31 11.54
N VAL A 28 0.99 -14.19 12.78
CA VAL A 28 0.11 -15.17 13.40
C VAL A 28 -1.30 -14.61 13.51
N LEU A 29 -2.28 -15.31 12.94
CA LEU A 29 -3.70 -15.13 13.25
C LEU A 29 -4.15 -16.14 14.31
N GLU A 30 -4.60 -15.63 15.45
CA GLU A 30 -5.37 -16.41 16.42
C GLU A 30 -6.85 -16.18 16.14
N GLN A 31 -7.47 -17.14 15.43
CA GLN A 31 -8.91 -17.12 15.14
C GLN A 31 -9.68 -17.63 16.35
N HIS A 32 -10.58 -16.81 16.89
CA HIS A 32 -11.55 -17.21 17.91
C HIS A 32 -12.81 -17.76 17.23
N THR A 33 -13.21 -18.97 17.61
CA THR A 33 -14.26 -19.75 16.94
C THR A 33 -15.04 -20.65 17.91
N GLY A 34 -16.04 -21.37 17.40
CA GLY A 34 -16.72 -22.44 18.13
C GLY A 34 -17.57 -23.30 17.18
N ALA A 35 -17.80 -24.56 17.53
CA ALA A 35 -18.65 -25.47 16.75
C ALA A 35 -20.08 -24.93 16.58
N TRP A 36 -20.62 -24.30 17.63
CA TRP A 36 -21.95 -23.67 17.63
C TRP A 36 -22.05 -22.40 16.76
N CYS A 37 -20.93 -21.83 16.31
CA CYS A 37 -20.90 -20.54 15.60
C CYS A 37 -21.15 -20.73 14.10
N GLY A 38 -22.35 -20.37 13.63
CA GLY A 38 -22.75 -20.54 12.24
C GLY A 38 -21.95 -19.74 11.20
N TRP A 39 -21.30 -18.64 11.62
CA TRP A 39 -20.48 -17.80 10.73
C TRP A 39 -19.01 -18.23 10.71
N CYS A 40 -18.58 -19.14 11.58
CA CYS A 40 -17.17 -19.49 11.77
C CYS A 40 -16.59 -20.36 10.64
N VAL A 41 -17.45 -20.98 9.83
CA VAL A 41 -17.06 -21.62 8.58
C VAL A 41 -16.52 -20.61 7.56
N ASP A 42 -17.08 -19.40 7.51
CA ASP A 42 -16.60 -18.31 6.64
C ASP A 42 -15.25 -17.78 7.14
N GLY A 43 -15.10 -17.56 8.45
CA GLY A 43 -13.81 -17.19 9.03
C GLY A 43 -12.72 -18.22 8.72
N SER A 44 -13.05 -19.52 8.81
CA SER A 44 -12.11 -20.59 8.46
C SER A 44 -11.67 -20.52 7.00
N TYR A 45 -12.62 -20.28 6.09
CA TYR A 45 -12.35 -20.13 4.66
C TYR A 45 -11.48 -18.89 4.35
N VAL A 46 -11.76 -17.75 4.98
CA VAL A 46 -10.96 -16.52 4.82
C VAL A 46 -9.52 -16.75 5.29
N ALA A 47 -9.32 -17.37 6.45
CA ALA A 47 -7.97 -17.67 6.96
C ALA A 47 -7.20 -18.62 6.02
N GLU A 48 -7.88 -19.62 5.45
CA GLU A 48 -7.29 -20.53 4.47
C GLU A 48 -6.87 -19.81 3.18
N LYS A 49 -7.69 -18.87 2.68
CA LYS A 49 -7.34 -18.04 1.51
C LYS A 49 -6.12 -17.16 1.75
N ILE A 50 -5.97 -16.60 2.96
CA ILE A 50 -4.77 -15.83 3.32
C ILE A 50 -3.56 -16.75 3.40
N HIS A 51 -3.71 -17.98 3.93
CA HIS A 51 -2.63 -18.95 3.96
C HIS A 51 -2.20 -19.41 2.57
N GLU A 52 -3.13 -19.61 1.63
CA GLU A 52 -2.80 -19.87 0.22
C GLU A 52 -2.00 -18.72 -0.41
N LYS A 53 -2.31 -17.46 -0.04
CA LYS A 53 -1.58 -16.26 -0.50
C LYS A 53 -0.18 -16.16 0.12
N TYR A 54 -0.01 -16.57 1.38
CA TYR A 54 1.23 -16.43 2.15
C TYR A 54 1.64 -17.72 2.88
N PRO A 55 1.95 -18.82 2.15
CA PRO A 55 2.15 -20.14 2.77
C PRO A 55 3.34 -20.20 3.73
N ASP A 56 4.40 -19.42 3.47
CA ASP A 56 5.64 -19.43 4.25
C ASP A 56 5.65 -18.39 5.40
N ASN A 57 4.79 -17.37 5.31
CA ASN A 57 4.82 -16.18 6.17
C ASN A 57 3.57 -16.04 7.06
N PHE A 58 2.45 -16.67 6.70
CA PHE A 58 1.22 -16.60 7.47
C PHE A 58 0.90 -17.91 8.18
N ILE A 59 0.74 -17.82 9.50
CA ILE A 59 0.35 -18.91 10.38
C ILE A 59 -1.01 -18.56 10.96
N TYR A 60 -1.96 -19.48 10.94
CA TYR A 60 -3.21 -19.31 11.67
C TYR A 60 -3.54 -20.53 12.53
N VAL A 61 -4.17 -20.26 13.66
CA VAL A 61 -4.62 -21.25 14.63
C VAL A 61 -6.03 -20.90 15.13
N LYS A 62 -6.76 -21.90 15.60
CA LYS A 62 -8.15 -21.76 16.04
C LYS A 62 -8.27 -22.01 17.54
N ILE A 63 -8.79 -21.02 18.25
CA ILE A 63 -9.05 -21.06 19.68
C ILE A 63 -10.57 -21.18 19.85
N HIS A 64 -11.01 -22.31 20.38
CA HIS A 64 -12.43 -22.66 20.50
C HIS A 64 -13.03 -22.17 21.82
N ASN A 65 -14.28 -21.71 21.76
CA ASN A 65 -15.06 -21.27 22.92
C ASN A 65 -16.32 -22.13 23.10
N ALA A 66 -16.63 -22.49 24.34
CA ALA A 66 -17.88 -23.14 24.76
C ALA A 66 -18.26 -24.42 23.96
N ASP A 67 -17.26 -25.19 23.54
CA ASP A 67 -17.43 -26.49 22.90
C ASP A 67 -16.40 -27.52 23.40
N ALA A 68 -16.36 -28.73 22.82
CA ALA A 68 -15.48 -29.81 23.29
C ALA A 68 -13.98 -29.56 23.06
N MET A 69 -13.60 -28.50 22.35
CA MET A 69 -12.23 -28.15 21.99
C MET A 69 -11.70 -26.94 22.76
N VAL A 70 -12.48 -26.37 23.68
CA VAL A 70 -12.08 -25.24 24.52
C VAL A 70 -10.83 -25.55 25.36
N ILE A 71 -9.97 -24.55 25.51
CA ILE A 71 -8.78 -24.59 26.37
C ILE A 71 -8.93 -23.57 27.52
N PRO A 72 -8.30 -23.78 28.69
CA PRO A 72 -8.41 -22.86 29.81
C PRO A 72 -7.97 -21.41 29.50
N GLU A 73 -6.97 -21.25 28.63
CA GLU A 73 -6.42 -19.95 28.24
C GLU A 73 -7.40 -19.10 27.44
N GLU A 74 -8.39 -19.73 26.79
CA GLU A 74 -9.38 -19.02 25.99
C GLU A 74 -10.18 -18.03 26.84
N ALA A 75 -10.59 -18.39 28.07
CA ALA A 75 -11.37 -17.51 28.94
C ALA A 75 -10.57 -16.24 29.33
N THR A 76 -9.26 -16.38 29.54
CA THR A 76 -8.37 -15.26 29.83
C THR A 76 -8.22 -14.36 28.62
N LEU A 77 -8.00 -14.93 27.42
CA LEU A 77 -7.93 -14.15 26.19
C LEU A 77 -9.26 -13.46 25.87
N ALA A 78 -10.39 -14.16 26.01
CA ALA A 78 -11.75 -13.64 25.83
C ALA A 78 -11.99 -12.38 26.66
N THR A 79 -11.60 -12.43 27.93
CA THR A 79 -11.77 -11.33 28.89
C THR A 79 -10.84 -10.17 28.56
N ASP A 80 -9.53 -10.43 28.46
CA ASP A 80 -8.52 -9.38 28.40
C ASP A 80 -8.49 -8.70 27.01
N PHE A 81 -8.78 -9.45 25.96
CA PHE A 81 -8.91 -8.90 24.60
C PHE A 81 -10.33 -8.45 24.27
N LYS A 82 -11.27 -8.51 25.24
CA LYS A 82 -12.65 -8.02 25.11
C LYS A 82 -13.36 -8.59 23.88
N LEU A 83 -13.31 -9.91 23.72
CA LEU A 83 -13.96 -10.60 22.62
C LEU A 83 -15.48 -10.34 22.65
N ALA A 84 -16.00 -9.78 21.56
CA ALA A 84 -17.41 -9.40 21.46
C ALA A 84 -18.22 -10.27 20.48
N GLY A 85 -17.57 -11.15 19.71
CA GLY A 85 -18.24 -11.97 18.71
C GLY A 85 -17.34 -13.00 18.03
N TYR A 86 -17.97 -13.93 17.32
CA TYR A 86 -17.34 -15.04 16.62
C TYR A 86 -17.91 -15.15 15.17
N PRO A 87 -17.07 -15.43 14.15
CA PRO A 87 -15.62 -15.50 14.23
C PRO A 87 -15.00 -14.10 14.38
N SER A 88 -13.96 -14.03 15.19
CA SER A 88 -13.08 -12.87 15.30
C SER A 88 -11.65 -13.36 15.45
N GLY A 89 -10.66 -12.48 15.39
CA GLY A 89 -9.28 -12.90 15.53
C GLY A 89 -8.35 -11.77 15.90
N SER A 90 -7.15 -12.13 16.33
CA SER A 90 -6.07 -11.18 16.55
C SER A 90 -4.90 -11.51 15.64
N ILE A 91 -4.33 -10.47 15.00
CA ILE A 91 -3.13 -10.59 14.17
C ILE A 91 -1.94 -10.09 14.97
N ASP A 92 -1.00 -10.99 15.25
CA ASP A 92 0.16 -10.78 16.12
C ASP A 92 -0.21 -10.19 17.49
N ARG A 93 -1.48 -10.34 17.93
CA ARG A 93 -2.03 -9.69 19.14
C ARG A 93 -1.77 -8.18 19.21
N PHE A 94 -1.64 -7.54 18.05
CA PHE A 94 -1.42 -6.11 17.95
C PHE A 94 -2.74 -5.38 17.71
N ASP A 95 -2.90 -4.21 18.33
CA ASP A 95 -4.07 -3.36 18.09
C ASP A 95 -3.90 -2.56 16.79
N TRP A 96 -4.34 -3.17 15.69
CA TRP A 96 -4.33 -2.58 14.36
C TRP A 96 -5.37 -1.46 14.16
N SER A 97 -6.28 -1.25 15.12
CA SER A 97 -7.21 -0.11 15.11
C SER A 97 -6.56 1.17 15.64
N GLY A 98 -5.43 1.06 16.35
CA GLY A 98 -4.75 2.20 16.98
C GLY A 98 -5.49 2.79 18.18
N THR A 99 -6.54 2.15 18.67
CA THR A 99 -7.38 2.66 19.77
C THR A 99 -6.83 2.35 21.16
N GLY A 100 -5.87 1.42 21.26
CA GLY A 100 -5.33 0.90 22.51
C GLY A 100 -6.33 0.04 23.29
N ALA A 101 -7.43 -0.38 22.66
CA ALA A 101 -8.59 -0.94 23.36
C ALA A 101 -8.66 -2.47 23.31
N SER A 102 -8.30 -3.07 22.16
CA SER A 102 -8.36 -4.52 21.91
C SER A 102 -7.59 -4.88 20.63
N PRO A 103 -6.87 -6.02 20.58
CA PRO A 103 -6.24 -6.52 19.36
C PRO A 103 -7.21 -7.28 18.44
N ILE A 104 -8.51 -7.34 18.78
CA ILE A 104 -9.50 -8.13 18.05
C ILE A 104 -10.06 -7.39 16.85
N ILE A 105 -10.05 -8.07 15.72
CA ILE A 105 -10.62 -7.63 14.45
C ILE A 105 -11.46 -8.75 13.82
N TYR A 106 -12.39 -8.37 12.96
CA TYR A 106 -13.27 -9.30 12.26
C TYR A 106 -12.69 -9.69 10.89
N ARG A 107 -13.22 -10.79 10.33
CA ARG A 107 -12.65 -11.50 9.19
C ARG A 107 -12.45 -10.66 7.92
N GLU A 108 -13.27 -9.64 7.72
CA GLU A 108 -13.18 -8.70 6.61
C GLU A 108 -11.89 -7.86 6.63
N LEU A 109 -11.25 -7.72 7.79
CA LEU A 109 -9.99 -6.96 7.94
C LEU A 109 -8.75 -7.86 7.95
N TRP A 110 -8.89 -9.18 8.07
CA TRP A 110 -7.72 -10.05 8.29
C TRP A 110 -6.71 -9.98 7.14
N SER A 111 -7.16 -10.05 5.87
CA SER A 111 -6.23 -10.05 4.74
C SER A 111 -5.42 -8.76 4.66
N SER A 112 -6.08 -7.60 4.76
CA SER A 112 -5.40 -6.31 4.67
C SER A 112 -4.50 -6.03 5.87
N THR A 113 -4.88 -6.51 7.05
CA THR A 113 -4.02 -6.44 8.23
C THR A 113 -2.83 -7.39 8.15
N VAL A 114 -2.96 -8.58 7.58
CA VAL A 114 -1.81 -9.47 7.31
C VAL A 114 -0.86 -8.82 6.31
N ASP A 115 -1.37 -8.24 5.22
CA ASP A 115 -0.56 -7.53 4.23
C ASP A 115 0.28 -6.43 4.91
N LYS A 116 -0.32 -5.64 5.82
CA LYS A 116 0.36 -4.63 6.64
C LYS A 116 1.36 -5.26 7.62
N ALA A 117 0.99 -6.31 8.34
CA ALA A 117 1.87 -6.94 9.33
C ALA A 117 3.12 -7.57 8.69
N LEU A 118 3.04 -7.98 7.43
CA LEU A 118 4.15 -8.53 6.68
C LEU A 118 5.19 -7.49 6.22
N THR A 119 4.87 -6.20 6.28
CA THR A 119 5.85 -5.13 6.00
C THR A 119 6.83 -4.91 7.16
N ASP A 120 6.50 -5.39 8.37
CA ASP A 120 7.36 -5.24 9.54
C ASP A 120 8.59 -6.13 9.47
N GLU A 121 9.78 -5.55 9.73
CA GLU A 121 11.00 -6.33 9.90
C GLU A 121 10.93 -7.19 11.17
N PRO A 122 11.35 -8.47 11.11
CA PRO A 122 11.28 -9.34 12.27
C PRO A 122 12.33 -8.99 13.31
N LYS A 123 11.86 -8.66 14.52
CA LYS A 123 12.69 -8.26 15.67
C LYS A 123 13.41 -9.43 16.35
N VAL A 124 12.91 -10.64 16.12
CA VAL A 124 13.40 -11.90 16.69
C VAL A 124 13.22 -13.01 15.66
N ASP A 125 14.24 -13.84 15.48
CA ASP A 125 14.13 -15.12 14.78
C ASP A 125 13.67 -16.21 15.74
N VAL A 126 12.74 -17.03 15.31
CA VAL A 126 12.12 -18.07 16.14
C VAL A 126 12.27 -19.41 15.46
N ASN A 127 12.87 -20.36 16.16
CA ASN A 127 13.03 -21.73 15.71
C ASN A 127 12.53 -22.69 16.79
N LEU A 128 11.67 -23.64 16.39
CA LEU A 128 11.11 -24.64 17.28
C LEU A 128 11.46 -26.03 16.75
N THR A 129 11.89 -26.91 17.65
CA THR A 129 12.07 -28.35 17.37
C THR A 129 11.33 -29.14 18.42
N TYR A 130 10.73 -30.27 18.06
CA TYR A 130 10.04 -31.10 19.03
C TYR A 130 10.11 -32.59 18.71
N THR A 131 9.87 -33.39 19.75
CA THR A 131 9.73 -34.84 19.68
C THR A 131 8.48 -35.26 20.45
N ILE A 132 7.85 -36.35 20.04
CA ILE A 132 6.75 -36.98 20.78
C ILE A 132 7.10 -38.45 20.94
N ASN A 133 7.17 -38.92 22.19
CA ASN A 133 7.26 -40.34 22.47
C ASN A 133 5.87 -40.97 22.33
N GLU A 134 5.66 -41.81 21.32
CA GLU A 134 4.32 -42.37 21.04
C GLU A 134 3.80 -43.28 22.16
N GLN A 135 4.68 -43.92 22.94
CA GLN A 135 4.30 -44.82 24.02
C GLN A 135 3.93 -44.06 25.30
N THR A 136 4.74 -43.08 25.69
CA THR A 136 4.49 -42.28 26.91
C THR A 136 3.61 -41.06 26.65
N ARG A 137 3.41 -40.70 25.37
CA ARG A 137 2.74 -39.48 24.90
C ARG A 137 3.42 -38.20 25.36
N GLU A 138 4.68 -38.27 25.74
CA GLU A 138 5.47 -37.13 26.20
C GLU A 138 5.99 -36.34 24.99
N LEU A 139 5.56 -35.08 24.90
CA LEU A 139 6.03 -34.07 23.97
C LEU A 139 7.15 -33.27 24.64
N ASN A 140 8.29 -33.18 23.96
CA ASN A 140 9.41 -32.33 24.34
C ASN A 140 9.66 -31.33 23.23
N ALA A 141 9.59 -30.03 23.53
CA ALA A 141 9.72 -28.95 22.56
C ALA A 141 10.80 -27.95 22.99
N LYS A 142 11.75 -27.65 22.10
CA LYS A 142 12.84 -26.70 22.31
C LYS A 142 12.65 -25.49 21.42
N LEU A 143 12.38 -24.35 22.03
CA LEU A 143 12.15 -23.07 21.37
C LEU A 143 13.38 -22.19 21.52
N LYS A 144 13.96 -21.76 20.40
CA LYS A 144 15.07 -20.82 20.35
C LYS A 144 14.60 -19.49 19.76
N ALA A 145 14.95 -18.40 20.44
CA ALA A 145 14.80 -17.03 20.00
C ALA A 145 16.18 -16.43 19.73
N THR A 146 16.42 -15.87 18.56
CA THR A 146 17.65 -15.10 18.24
C THR A 146 17.28 -13.65 17.98
N MET A 147 17.83 -12.73 18.78
CA MET A 147 17.45 -11.32 18.74
C MET A 147 18.05 -10.61 17.53
N MET A 148 17.22 -9.90 16.78
CA MET A 148 17.65 -9.12 15.60
C MET A 148 17.88 -7.64 15.95
N GLU A 149 17.24 -7.18 17.01
CA GLU A 149 17.45 -5.88 17.64
C GLU A 149 17.46 -6.01 19.17
N THR A 150 17.94 -4.98 19.86
CA THR A 150 17.87 -4.94 21.33
C THR A 150 16.48 -4.49 21.74
N ILE A 151 15.80 -5.28 22.59
CA ILE A 151 14.47 -4.98 23.10
C ILE A 151 14.55 -4.80 24.61
N ASP A 152 14.21 -3.60 25.09
CA ASP A 152 14.28 -3.21 26.50
C ASP A 152 12.91 -3.34 27.18
N GLU A 153 12.38 -4.56 27.19
CA GLU A 153 11.21 -4.95 27.98
C GLU A 153 11.19 -6.46 28.24
N GLU A 154 10.32 -6.90 29.14
CA GLU A 154 10.09 -8.33 29.38
C GLU A 154 9.50 -9.03 28.15
N LEU A 155 10.24 -10.04 27.66
CA LEU A 155 9.83 -10.92 26.57
C LEU A 155 9.48 -12.29 27.10
N HIS A 156 8.47 -12.91 26.48
CA HIS A 156 7.95 -14.20 26.85
C HIS A 156 8.07 -15.22 25.70
N PHE A 157 8.44 -16.44 26.04
CA PHE A 157 8.28 -17.62 25.19
C PHE A 157 6.87 -18.18 25.32
N ASN A 158 6.31 -18.67 24.21
CA ASN A 158 5.11 -19.48 24.24
C ASN A 158 5.20 -20.63 23.24
N CYS A 159 4.46 -21.71 23.52
CA CYS A 159 4.45 -22.91 22.71
C CYS A 159 3.03 -23.48 22.66
N TYR A 160 2.41 -23.46 21.48
CA TYR A 160 1.06 -23.99 21.30
C TYR A 160 1.14 -25.41 20.79
N ILE A 161 0.33 -26.29 21.40
CA ILE A 161 0.01 -27.58 20.81
C ILE A 161 -1.24 -27.38 19.96
N VAL A 162 -1.13 -27.70 18.68
CA VAL A 162 -2.18 -27.54 17.68
C VAL A 162 -2.52 -28.91 17.11
N GLU A 163 -3.81 -29.24 16.98
CA GLU A 163 -4.27 -30.51 16.43
C GLU A 163 -5.14 -30.27 15.20
N ASP A 164 -4.78 -30.94 14.10
CA ASP A 164 -5.61 -31.04 12.91
C ASP A 164 -6.64 -32.18 13.08
N SER A 165 -7.73 -32.13 12.32
CA SER A 165 -8.77 -33.17 12.30
C SER A 165 -9.40 -33.49 13.66
N CYS A 166 -9.59 -32.52 14.55
CA CYS A 166 -10.35 -32.69 15.78
C CYS A 166 -11.82 -33.00 15.43
N SER A 167 -12.37 -34.08 15.98
CA SER A 167 -13.70 -34.57 15.60
C SER A 167 -14.38 -35.33 16.72
N GLY A 168 -15.71 -35.28 16.76
CA GLY A 168 -16.55 -36.04 17.69
C GLY A 168 -18.00 -36.08 17.22
N THR A 169 -18.93 -36.31 18.15
CA THR A 169 -20.37 -36.43 17.85
C THR A 169 -21.19 -35.48 18.72
N GLY A 170 -22.26 -34.90 18.15
CA GLY A 170 -23.21 -34.03 18.84
C GLY A 170 -22.80 -32.56 18.83
N ASP A 171 -23.65 -31.71 19.40
CA ASP A 171 -23.59 -30.23 19.30
C ASP A 171 -22.28 -29.59 19.79
N GLN A 172 -21.47 -30.31 20.57
CA GLN A 172 -20.14 -29.86 21.00
C GLN A 172 -19.05 -30.05 19.93
N TRP A 173 -19.39 -30.66 18.80
CA TRP A 173 -18.49 -30.98 17.68
C TRP A 173 -19.09 -30.61 16.33
N ASP A 174 -20.41 -30.77 16.17
CA ASP A 174 -21.11 -30.48 14.93
C ASP A 174 -21.03 -28.97 14.62
N GLN A 175 -20.51 -28.64 13.45
CA GLN A 175 -20.24 -27.25 13.07
C GLN A 175 -21.50 -26.61 12.47
N ASN A 176 -22.00 -25.54 13.07
CA ASN A 176 -23.08 -24.74 12.51
C ASN A 176 -22.61 -24.00 11.25
N ASN A 177 -23.53 -23.82 10.29
CA ASN A 177 -23.27 -23.21 9.00
C ASN A 177 -24.43 -22.28 8.57
N ASN A 178 -24.28 -20.97 8.83
CA ASN A 178 -25.24 -19.94 8.45
C ASN A 178 -25.13 -19.52 6.97
N LEU A 179 -24.18 -20.10 6.22
CA LEU A 179 -23.99 -19.82 4.79
C LEU A 179 -24.88 -20.72 3.94
N SER A 180 -25.41 -21.81 4.51
CA SER A 180 -26.26 -22.78 3.84
C SER A 180 -27.44 -22.10 3.14
N GLY A 181 -27.44 -22.13 1.81
CA GLY A 181 -28.49 -21.49 0.99
C GLY A 181 -28.57 -19.96 1.07
N ASN A 182 -27.56 -19.28 1.64
CA ASN A 182 -27.52 -17.82 1.70
C ASN A 182 -26.84 -17.24 0.45
N ASP A 183 -27.63 -16.67 -0.46
CA ASP A 183 -27.15 -16.22 -1.78
C ASP A 183 -26.02 -15.17 -1.73
N ALA A 184 -25.85 -14.46 -0.62
CA ALA A 184 -24.70 -13.56 -0.43
C ALA A 184 -23.35 -14.30 -0.42
N TYR A 185 -23.35 -15.61 -0.21
CA TYR A 185 -22.16 -16.46 -0.09
C TYR A 185 -22.07 -17.53 -1.19
N LYS A 186 -22.73 -17.32 -2.35
CA LYS A 186 -22.84 -18.28 -3.47
C LYS A 186 -21.50 -18.74 -4.11
N GLY A 187 -20.35 -18.24 -3.65
CA GLY A 187 -19.01 -18.71 -4.05
C GLY A 187 -18.19 -19.34 -2.91
N ASN A 188 -18.75 -19.43 -1.70
CA ASN A 188 -18.09 -20.03 -0.56
C ASN A 188 -18.33 -21.56 -0.57
N PRO A 189 -17.31 -22.40 -0.33
CA PRO A 189 -17.47 -23.87 -0.35
C PRO A 189 -18.49 -24.42 0.66
N TYR A 190 -18.88 -23.62 1.67
CA TYR A 190 -19.89 -24.00 2.66
C TYR A 190 -21.32 -23.63 2.27
N TYR A 191 -21.55 -22.92 1.16
CA TYR A 191 -22.88 -22.49 0.73
C TYR A 191 -23.83 -23.65 0.41
N ASP A 192 -23.35 -24.67 -0.31
CA ASP A 192 -24.13 -25.85 -0.70
C ASP A 192 -24.17 -26.94 0.39
N LEU A 193 -23.49 -26.72 1.51
CA LEU A 193 -23.45 -27.65 2.64
C LEU A 193 -24.64 -27.42 3.59
N PRO A 194 -25.07 -28.43 4.36
CA PRO A 194 -26.23 -28.30 5.25
C PRO A 194 -26.00 -27.25 6.36
N PRO A 195 -27.08 -26.74 7.01
CA PRO A 195 -26.98 -25.77 8.11
C PRO A 195 -26.23 -26.28 9.34
N ILE A 196 -26.12 -27.60 9.49
CA ILE A 196 -25.31 -28.27 10.51
C ILE A 196 -24.42 -29.29 9.80
N LEU A 197 -23.12 -29.22 10.04
CA LEU A 197 -22.11 -30.10 9.47
C LEU A 197 -21.78 -31.21 10.48
N TYR A 198 -22.42 -32.36 10.33
CA TYR A 198 -22.16 -33.53 11.15
C TYR A 198 -20.82 -34.17 10.83
N GLY A 199 -20.07 -34.58 11.86
CA GLY A 199 -18.76 -35.23 11.69
C GLY A 199 -17.67 -34.33 11.12
N TYR A 200 -17.85 -33.01 11.25
CA TYR A 200 -16.90 -32.00 10.80
C TYR A 200 -15.52 -32.19 11.44
N GLN A 201 -14.47 -32.05 10.63
CA GLN A 201 -13.08 -32.17 11.05
C GLN A 201 -12.53 -30.77 11.32
N HIS A 202 -12.38 -30.41 12.59
CA HIS A 202 -11.84 -29.13 12.99
C HIS A 202 -10.32 -29.12 12.83
N MET A 203 -9.83 -28.20 11.99
CA MET A 203 -8.40 -28.05 11.66
C MET A 203 -7.77 -26.91 12.46
N LYS A 204 -6.46 -27.01 12.71
CA LYS A 204 -5.66 -25.99 13.42
C LYS A 204 -6.14 -25.66 14.82
N VAL A 205 -6.74 -26.63 15.53
CA VAL A 205 -7.31 -26.41 16.87
C VAL A 205 -6.20 -26.31 17.90
N VAL A 206 -6.09 -25.18 18.60
CA VAL A 206 -5.18 -25.05 19.75
C VAL A 206 -5.70 -25.93 20.88
N ARG A 207 -4.91 -26.93 21.28
CA ARG A 207 -5.22 -27.86 22.38
C ARG A 207 -4.60 -27.44 23.71
N ASN A 208 -3.53 -26.64 23.68
CA ASN A 208 -2.89 -26.09 24.87
C ASN A 208 -1.94 -24.93 24.49
N MET A 209 -1.75 -23.96 25.39
CA MET A 209 -0.67 -22.98 25.34
C MET A 209 0.28 -23.23 26.51
N LEU A 210 1.43 -23.85 26.27
CA LEU A 210 2.31 -24.34 27.33
C LEU A 210 2.95 -23.23 28.18
N GLY A 211 3.00 -22.00 27.66
CA GLY A 211 3.38 -20.81 28.42
C GLY A 211 2.19 -20.08 29.06
N GLY A 212 0.98 -20.64 28.99
CA GLY A 212 -0.27 -19.98 29.35
C GLY A 212 -0.70 -18.93 28.31
N ALA A 213 -1.74 -18.15 28.65
CA ALA A 213 -2.36 -17.20 27.74
C ALA A 213 -1.37 -16.15 27.19
N TYR A 214 -0.35 -15.76 27.96
CA TYR A 214 0.61 -14.69 27.61
C TYR A 214 2.07 -15.15 27.49
N GLY A 215 2.32 -16.45 27.49
CA GLY A 215 3.66 -17.00 27.55
C GLY A 215 4.32 -16.84 28.92
N LEU A 216 5.58 -17.25 29.02
CA LEU A 216 6.41 -17.16 30.21
C LEU A 216 7.75 -16.49 29.89
N LYS A 217 8.33 -15.76 30.85
CA LYS A 217 9.61 -15.05 30.69
C LYS A 217 10.76 -15.97 30.28
N GLY A 218 10.83 -17.16 30.88
CA GLY A 218 11.88 -18.14 30.61
C GLY A 218 13.27 -17.54 30.86
N GLU A 219 14.16 -17.72 29.90
CA GLU A 219 15.59 -17.40 29.98
C GLU A 219 15.92 -16.02 29.39
N PHE A 220 14.94 -15.23 28.95
CA PHE A 220 15.19 -13.89 28.42
C PHE A 220 15.86 -12.97 29.46
N ALA A 221 16.87 -12.22 29.01
CA ALA A 221 17.41 -11.09 29.75
C ALA A 221 16.60 -9.82 29.45
N GLU A 222 16.72 -8.81 30.30
CA GLU A 222 16.09 -7.50 30.13
C GLU A 222 17.16 -6.42 30.34
N PRO A 223 17.62 -5.73 29.27
CA PRO A 223 17.17 -5.88 27.88
C PRO A 223 17.60 -7.20 27.23
N ALA A 224 16.78 -7.70 26.29
CA ALA A 224 17.16 -8.78 25.38
C ALA A 224 18.03 -8.18 24.27
N VAL A 225 19.33 -8.48 24.27
CA VAL A 225 20.32 -7.77 23.45
C VAL A 225 20.39 -8.33 22.03
N ALA A 226 20.53 -7.44 21.03
CA ALA A 226 20.71 -7.84 19.63
C ALA A 226 21.86 -8.84 19.45
N GLY A 227 21.63 -9.89 18.64
CA GLY A 227 22.61 -10.95 18.34
C GLY A 227 22.64 -12.09 19.37
N GLU A 228 22.09 -11.89 20.58
CA GLU A 228 21.99 -12.96 21.58
C GLU A 228 20.92 -13.99 21.20
N SER A 229 21.06 -15.19 21.75
CA SER A 229 20.06 -16.25 21.60
C SER A 229 19.61 -16.80 22.95
N TYR A 230 18.30 -16.94 23.09
CA TYR A 230 17.63 -17.47 24.28
C TYR A 230 16.93 -18.78 23.91
N VAL A 231 16.91 -19.73 24.83
CA VAL A 231 16.34 -21.07 24.58
C VAL A 231 15.51 -21.51 25.75
N HIS A 232 14.26 -21.87 25.49
CA HIS A 232 13.35 -22.47 26.46
C HIS A 232 12.94 -23.88 26.03
N ASN A 233 12.81 -24.79 27.01
CA ASN A 233 12.30 -26.14 26.76
C ASN A 233 10.94 -26.32 27.43
N PHE A 234 9.94 -26.71 26.64
CA PHE A 234 8.63 -27.10 27.12
C PHE A 234 8.49 -28.62 27.11
N THR A 235 7.79 -29.14 28.12
CA THR A 235 7.43 -30.56 28.20
C THR A 235 5.94 -30.69 28.48
N PHE A 236 5.28 -31.67 27.86
CA PHE A 236 3.85 -31.89 28.05
C PHE A 236 3.46 -33.34 27.77
N THR A 237 2.56 -33.92 28.57
CA THR A 237 1.99 -35.24 28.28
C THR A 237 0.68 -35.08 27.53
N LEU A 238 0.62 -35.52 26.27
CA LEU A 238 -0.56 -35.37 25.42
C LEU A 238 -1.74 -36.18 25.95
N GLY A 239 -2.92 -35.56 26.02
CA GLY A 239 -4.15 -36.21 26.47
C GLY A 239 -4.47 -37.47 25.64
N THR A 240 -5.00 -38.52 26.27
CA THR A 240 -5.19 -39.84 25.62
C THR A 240 -6.11 -39.81 24.41
N GLY A 241 -7.05 -38.86 24.33
CA GLY A 241 -7.95 -38.67 23.20
C GLY A 241 -7.37 -37.88 22.01
N TRP A 242 -6.13 -37.39 22.09
CA TRP A 242 -5.53 -36.58 21.03
C TRP A 242 -4.86 -37.47 19.98
N LYS A 243 -4.98 -37.10 18.70
CA LYS A 243 -4.41 -37.83 17.58
C LYS A 243 -2.96 -37.40 17.37
N ILE A 244 -2.00 -38.17 17.91
CA ILE A 244 -0.56 -37.83 17.89
C ILE A 244 -0.08 -37.42 16.49
N LYS A 245 -0.51 -38.12 15.44
CA LYS A 245 -0.10 -37.86 14.05
C LYS A 245 -0.63 -36.54 13.47
N ASP A 246 -1.66 -35.99 14.08
CA ASP A 246 -2.27 -34.72 13.67
C ASP A 246 -1.79 -33.55 14.56
N ILE A 247 -0.88 -33.80 15.50
CA ILE A 247 -0.27 -32.76 16.35
C ILE A 247 0.78 -31.98 15.55
N LYS A 248 0.70 -30.66 15.67
CA LYS A 248 1.69 -29.67 15.26
C LYS A 248 2.00 -28.78 16.46
N VAL A 249 3.19 -28.20 16.48
CA VAL A 249 3.63 -27.35 17.59
C VAL A 249 4.06 -26.00 17.05
N LEU A 250 3.57 -24.91 17.63
CA LEU A 250 3.87 -23.54 17.20
C LEU A 250 4.64 -22.82 18.32
N GLY A 251 5.84 -22.34 18.03
CA GLY A 251 6.63 -21.52 18.97
C GLY A 251 6.43 -20.04 18.70
N LEU A 252 6.30 -19.24 19.75
CA LEU A 252 6.10 -17.79 19.68
C LEU A 252 7.04 -17.06 20.64
N VAL A 253 7.44 -15.85 20.26
CA VAL A 253 8.05 -14.86 21.17
C VAL A 253 7.16 -13.63 21.22
N GLN A 254 6.85 -13.18 22.42
CA GLN A 254 5.86 -12.14 22.68
C GLN A 254 6.41 -11.06 23.60
N MET A 255 5.99 -9.82 23.39
CA MET A 255 6.15 -8.74 24.38
C MET A 255 5.23 -9.03 25.57
N PHE A 256 5.64 -8.65 26.78
CA PHE A 256 4.83 -8.85 27.98
C PHE A 256 4.47 -7.55 28.71
N THR A 257 5.44 -6.65 28.93
CA THR A 257 5.19 -5.46 29.77
C THR A 257 4.36 -4.40 29.03
N SER A 258 4.78 -4.00 27.83
CA SER A 258 4.13 -2.90 27.11
C SER A 258 2.87 -3.34 26.36
N SER A 259 2.85 -4.59 25.90
CA SER A 259 1.76 -5.17 25.12
C SER A 259 1.78 -6.69 25.27
N LYS A 260 0.93 -7.40 24.52
CA LYS A 260 0.98 -8.86 24.37
C LYS A 260 1.32 -9.27 22.94
N ARG A 261 1.95 -8.35 22.19
CA ARG A 261 2.24 -8.49 20.78
C ARG A 261 3.16 -9.67 20.53
N THR A 262 2.79 -10.54 19.60
CA THR A 262 3.67 -11.55 19.04
C THR A 262 4.69 -10.87 18.13
N LEU A 263 5.98 -11.04 18.44
CA LEU A 263 7.07 -10.47 17.66
C LEU A 263 7.38 -11.32 16.43
N ASN A 264 7.43 -12.64 16.61
CA ASN A 264 7.56 -13.62 15.54
C ASN A 264 7.16 -15.02 16.03
N ALA A 265 7.01 -15.96 15.10
CA ALA A 265 6.65 -17.34 15.39
C ALA A 265 7.25 -18.33 14.38
N SER A 266 7.17 -19.62 14.70
CA SER A 266 7.55 -20.69 13.77
C SER A 266 6.88 -22.02 14.12
N TRP A 267 6.42 -22.74 13.10
CA TRP A 267 6.05 -24.14 13.25
C TRP A 267 7.28 -24.98 13.63
N GLY A 268 7.08 -25.93 14.52
CA GLY A 268 8.09 -26.87 14.95
C GLY A 268 8.38 -27.90 13.87
N TYR A 269 9.65 -28.29 13.75
CA TYR A 269 10.08 -29.46 12.98
C TYR A 269 10.23 -30.68 13.91
N VAL A 270 9.83 -31.87 13.42
CA VAL A 270 9.96 -33.13 14.14
C VAL A 270 11.40 -33.65 14.00
N GLY A 271 12.15 -33.76 15.10
CA GLY A 271 13.49 -34.33 15.11
C GLY A 271 14.50 -33.59 15.99
N GLU A 272 15.77 -33.99 15.90
CA GLU A 272 16.90 -33.23 16.45
C GLU A 272 17.05 -31.89 15.69
N PRO A 273 17.50 -30.81 16.34
CA PRO A 273 17.57 -29.49 15.70
C PRO A 273 18.42 -29.53 14.43
N ILE A 274 17.79 -29.27 13.28
CA ILE A 274 18.49 -28.93 12.04
C ILE A 274 19.03 -27.52 12.23
N MET A 275 20.21 -27.41 12.82
CA MET A 275 20.92 -26.15 12.90
C MET A 275 21.25 -25.68 11.48
N PRO A 276 21.13 -24.38 11.17
CA PRO A 276 21.62 -23.87 9.90
C PRO A 276 23.08 -24.28 9.77
N LYS A 277 23.44 -24.96 8.68
CA LYS A 277 24.84 -25.35 8.45
C LYS A 277 25.70 -24.17 7.99
N TYR A 278 25.05 -23.04 7.70
CA TYR A 278 25.65 -21.85 7.13
C TYR A 278 24.86 -20.60 7.46
N ILE A 279 25.47 -19.45 7.19
CA ILE A 279 24.90 -18.11 7.30
C ILE A 279 25.14 -17.40 5.97
N VAL A 280 24.15 -16.65 5.47
CA VAL A 280 24.32 -15.79 4.28
C VAL A 280 24.13 -14.34 4.67
N THR A 281 25.10 -13.48 4.40
CA THR A 281 25.02 -12.04 4.72
C THR A 281 25.48 -11.12 3.61
N SER A 282 25.17 -9.84 3.73
CA SER A 282 25.67 -8.79 2.86
C SER A 282 26.08 -7.59 3.72
N GLN A 283 27.21 -6.97 3.43
CA GLN A 283 27.62 -5.70 4.04
C GLN A 283 27.02 -4.50 3.31
N GLN A 284 26.40 -4.72 2.14
CA GLN A 284 25.68 -3.70 1.38
C GLN A 284 24.26 -3.50 1.95
N PRO A 285 23.94 -2.32 2.54
CA PRO A 285 22.65 -2.06 3.17
C PRO A 285 21.50 -1.91 2.16
N GLU A 286 21.79 -1.46 0.93
CA GLU A 286 20.79 -1.19 -0.10
C GLU A 286 20.04 -2.47 -0.52
N LYS A 287 18.71 -2.49 -0.40
CA LYS A 287 17.86 -3.60 -0.89
C LYS A 287 17.29 -3.31 -2.28
N ASN A 288 17.19 -2.02 -2.62
CA ASN A 288 16.62 -1.53 -3.87
C ASN A 288 17.65 -0.63 -4.58
N LYS A 289 17.65 -0.63 -5.91
CA LYS A 289 18.46 0.26 -6.73
C LYS A 289 17.60 0.88 -7.82
N ILE A 290 17.75 2.19 -8.04
CA ILE A 290 17.28 2.84 -9.26
C ILE A 290 18.29 2.58 -10.35
N ALA A 291 17.85 1.97 -11.44
CA ALA A 291 18.71 1.62 -12.56
C ALA A 291 18.03 1.98 -13.88
N GLY A 292 18.82 2.45 -14.83
CA GLY A 292 18.40 2.61 -16.21
C GLY A 292 18.58 1.35 -17.04
N LYS A 293 18.09 1.41 -18.27
CA LYS A 293 18.20 0.30 -19.25
C LYS A 293 19.63 -0.22 -19.41
N GLY A 294 19.81 -1.52 -19.15
CA GLY A 294 21.10 -2.20 -19.23
C GLY A 294 22.01 -2.02 -18.03
N GLU A 295 21.63 -1.20 -17.04
CA GLU A 295 22.33 -1.13 -15.77
C GLU A 295 21.94 -2.31 -14.88
N SER A 296 22.87 -2.72 -14.03
CA SER A 296 22.67 -3.84 -13.11
C SER A 296 22.77 -3.41 -11.64
N PHE A 297 22.09 -4.17 -10.78
CA PHE A 297 22.26 -4.14 -9.34
C PHE A 297 23.03 -5.38 -8.94
N ASP A 298 24.29 -5.16 -8.59
CA ASP A 298 25.24 -6.19 -8.21
C ASP A 298 25.36 -6.14 -6.69
N LYS A 299 24.77 -7.12 -6.00
CA LYS A 299 24.84 -7.22 -4.54
C LYS A 299 25.66 -8.42 -4.13
N THR A 300 26.73 -8.15 -3.39
CA THR A 300 27.64 -9.14 -2.85
C THR A 300 27.08 -9.75 -1.57
N PHE A 301 26.95 -11.06 -1.58
CA PHE A 301 26.61 -11.88 -0.43
C PHE A 301 27.79 -12.76 -0.03
N THR A 302 27.92 -13.01 1.26
CA THR A 302 28.91 -13.90 1.86
C THR A 302 28.18 -15.11 2.44
N VAL A 303 28.52 -16.31 1.97
CA VAL A 303 28.12 -17.56 2.62
C VAL A 303 29.23 -18.01 3.58
N LYS A 304 28.90 -18.12 4.87
CA LYS A 304 29.77 -18.65 5.92
C LYS A 304 29.33 -20.07 6.28
N ASN A 305 30.22 -21.04 6.14
CA ASN A 305 30.01 -22.38 6.69
C ASN A 305 30.21 -22.31 8.21
N ILE A 306 29.19 -22.69 8.98
CA ILE A 306 29.27 -22.74 10.46
C ILE A 306 29.34 -24.15 11.01
N SER A 307 29.44 -25.15 10.13
CA SER A 307 29.64 -26.54 10.50
C SER A 307 31.13 -26.91 10.57
N ASP A 308 31.41 -28.05 11.21
CA ASP A 308 32.75 -28.63 11.32
C ASP A 308 33.19 -29.42 10.08
N ALA A 309 32.32 -29.54 9.06
CA ALA A 309 32.58 -30.25 7.82
C ALA A 309 32.64 -29.30 6.62
N GLU A 310 33.41 -29.64 5.59
CA GLU A 310 33.34 -28.92 4.33
C GLU A 310 31.97 -29.17 3.69
N LEU A 311 31.34 -28.10 3.18
CA LEU A 311 30.02 -28.17 2.56
C LEU A 311 30.04 -27.48 1.21
N THR A 312 29.29 -28.04 0.26
CA THR A 312 28.97 -27.41 -1.02
C THR A 312 27.56 -26.85 -0.94
N TYR A 313 27.40 -25.58 -1.30
CA TYR A 313 26.10 -24.91 -1.36
C TYR A 313 25.65 -24.75 -2.80
N THR A 314 24.37 -24.98 -3.07
CA THR A 314 23.70 -24.61 -4.32
C THR A 314 23.19 -23.18 -4.20
N LEU A 315 23.53 -22.33 -5.16
CA LEU A 315 23.01 -20.98 -5.29
C LEU A 315 22.09 -20.96 -6.51
N VAL A 316 20.82 -20.61 -6.34
CA VAL A 316 19.83 -20.53 -7.42
C VAL A 316 19.20 -19.16 -7.40
N ALA A 317 19.32 -18.41 -8.49
CA ALA A 317 18.73 -17.11 -8.65
C ALA A 317 17.45 -17.22 -9.48
N GLU A 318 16.39 -16.62 -8.98
CA GLU A 318 15.06 -16.63 -9.58
C GLU A 318 14.52 -15.21 -9.66
N LYS A 319 13.75 -14.95 -10.71
CA LYS A 319 13.01 -13.69 -10.87
C LYS A 319 11.62 -13.86 -10.28
N SER A 320 11.09 -12.81 -9.64
CA SER A 320 9.68 -12.79 -9.28
C SER A 320 8.78 -12.70 -10.52
N SER A 321 7.50 -13.04 -10.38
CA SER A 321 6.50 -12.90 -11.46
C SER A 321 6.30 -11.46 -11.92
N ARG A 322 6.59 -10.45 -11.08
CA ARG A 322 6.51 -9.04 -11.45
C ARG A 322 7.72 -8.54 -12.24
N THR A 323 8.82 -9.29 -12.23
CA THR A 323 10.04 -8.90 -12.95
C THR A 323 9.83 -9.06 -14.45
N PRO A 324 10.08 -8.02 -15.26
CA PRO A 324 9.89 -8.16 -16.69
C PRO A 324 10.69 -9.31 -17.31
N ALA A 325 10.08 -9.95 -18.30
CA ALA A 325 10.60 -11.17 -18.90
C ALA A 325 11.99 -10.98 -19.52
N ASP A 326 12.26 -9.78 -20.05
CA ASP A 326 13.50 -9.39 -20.72
C ASP A 326 14.64 -8.95 -19.78
N TRP A 327 14.38 -8.84 -18.47
CA TRP A 327 15.43 -8.61 -17.48
C TRP A 327 16.19 -9.91 -17.21
N SER A 328 17.49 -9.82 -16.91
CA SER A 328 18.33 -11.00 -16.62
C SER A 328 18.73 -11.05 -15.16
N VAL A 329 18.86 -12.26 -14.63
CA VAL A 329 19.42 -12.52 -13.31
C VAL A 329 20.57 -13.50 -13.44
N ASP A 330 21.68 -13.19 -12.77
CA ASP A 330 22.91 -13.96 -12.82
C ASP A 330 23.52 -14.10 -11.42
N ILE A 331 24.30 -15.17 -11.19
CA ILE A 331 25.14 -15.32 -10.01
C ILE A 331 26.61 -15.30 -10.43
N GLU A 332 27.38 -14.33 -9.94
CA GLU A 332 28.82 -14.24 -10.23
C GLU A 332 29.66 -14.65 -8.99
N LEU A 333 30.75 -15.40 -9.18
CA LEU A 333 31.69 -15.75 -8.10
C LEU A 333 32.94 -14.85 -8.16
N PRO A 334 33.35 -14.16 -7.06
CA PRO A 334 34.41 -13.16 -7.08
C PRO A 334 35.86 -13.69 -7.27
N SER A 335 36.08 -15.01 -7.36
CA SER A 335 37.42 -15.60 -7.53
C SER A 335 37.54 -16.59 -8.69
N GLU A 336 37.39 -16.10 -9.93
CA GLU A 336 38.20 -16.51 -11.10
C GLU A 336 38.65 -15.29 -11.94
N VAL A 337 39.06 -14.21 -11.26
CA VAL A 337 39.76 -13.06 -11.87
C VAL A 337 41.23 -13.42 -12.17
N SER A 338 41.44 -14.45 -12.99
CA SER A 338 42.72 -14.79 -13.64
C SER A 338 42.51 -15.66 -14.90
N GLY A 339 41.49 -15.32 -15.68
CA GLY A 339 41.37 -15.83 -17.06
C GLY A 339 40.69 -17.19 -17.24
N LYS A 340 39.84 -17.65 -16.30
CA LYS A 340 38.90 -18.76 -16.54
C LYS A 340 37.50 -18.40 -16.01
N LYS A 341 36.51 -19.07 -16.62
CA LYS A 341 35.07 -18.82 -16.77
C LYS A 341 34.35 -17.84 -15.82
N LYS A 342 33.77 -16.81 -16.43
CA LYS A 342 32.52 -16.17 -15.98
C LYS A 342 31.43 -17.24 -15.95
N ILE A 343 30.88 -17.55 -14.77
CA ILE A 343 29.68 -18.39 -14.67
C ILE A 343 28.49 -17.43 -14.85
N ASN A 344 27.98 -17.34 -16.08
CA ASN A 344 26.70 -16.69 -16.36
C ASN A 344 25.63 -17.78 -16.29
N ASP A 345 25.31 -18.23 -15.09
CA ASP A 345 24.28 -19.24 -14.89
C ASP A 345 23.41 -18.80 -13.71
N ALA A 346 22.08 -18.94 -13.86
CA ALA A 346 21.13 -18.66 -12.81
C ALA A 346 21.28 -19.67 -11.65
N SER A 347 22.05 -20.74 -11.85
CA SER A 347 22.44 -21.64 -10.77
C SER A 347 23.94 -21.91 -10.76
N THR A 348 24.54 -21.98 -9.58
CA THR A 348 25.94 -22.39 -9.43
C THR A 348 26.17 -23.05 -8.07
N GLU A 349 27.37 -23.58 -7.87
CA GLU A 349 27.76 -24.22 -6.63
C GLU A 349 29.00 -23.57 -6.03
N ILE A 350 29.05 -23.51 -4.70
CA ILE A 350 30.19 -22.98 -3.98
C ILE A 350 30.55 -23.89 -2.81
N THR A 351 31.78 -24.43 -2.84
CA THR A 351 32.32 -25.24 -1.74
C THR A 351 33.05 -24.36 -0.75
N VAL A 352 32.71 -24.47 0.54
CA VAL A 352 33.29 -23.67 1.62
C VAL A 352 33.79 -24.58 2.73
N ALA A 353 35.08 -24.45 3.05
CA ALA A 353 35.71 -25.18 4.15
C ALA A 353 35.04 -24.87 5.51
N PRO A 354 35.20 -25.75 6.52
CA PRO A 354 34.65 -25.54 7.86
C PRO A 354 35.02 -24.16 8.42
N HIS A 355 34.05 -23.48 9.02
CA HIS A 355 34.21 -22.16 9.66
C HIS A 355 34.74 -21.03 8.76
N GLN A 356 34.82 -21.25 7.44
CA GLN A 356 35.25 -20.25 6.46
C GLN A 356 34.06 -19.58 5.76
N SER A 357 34.37 -18.51 5.04
CA SER A 357 33.40 -17.76 4.23
C SER A 357 33.84 -17.69 2.78
N LYS A 358 32.88 -17.63 1.86
CA LYS A 358 33.10 -17.22 0.47
C LYS A 358 32.02 -16.27 0.00
N ASP A 359 32.40 -15.36 -0.88
CA ASP A 359 31.49 -14.39 -1.46
C ASP A 359 30.89 -14.91 -2.78
N PHE A 360 29.73 -14.37 -3.13
CA PHE A 360 29.09 -14.47 -4.43
C PHE A 360 28.29 -13.19 -4.69
N ILE A 361 27.97 -12.87 -5.94
CA ILE A 361 27.25 -11.67 -6.33
C ILE A 361 25.93 -12.11 -6.93
N LEU A 362 24.81 -11.64 -6.39
CA LEU A 362 23.53 -11.67 -7.08
C LEU A 362 23.44 -10.43 -7.96
N LYS A 363 23.23 -10.66 -9.26
CA LYS A 363 23.15 -9.61 -10.25
C LYS A 363 21.80 -9.62 -10.91
N LEU A 364 21.06 -8.54 -10.76
CA LEU A 364 19.87 -8.26 -11.54
C LEU A 364 20.23 -7.22 -12.59
N THR A 365 19.93 -7.47 -13.87
CA THR A 365 20.19 -6.53 -14.96
C THR A 365 18.87 -6.04 -15.55
N HIS A 366 18.71 -4.72 -15.58
CA HIS A 366 17.55 -4.05 -16.12
C HIS A 366 17.46 -4.21 -17.64
N GLY A 367 16.28 -4.61 -18.13
CA GLY A 367 16.00 -4.84 -19.56
C GLY A 367 15.53 -3.59 -20.32
N GLN A 368 14.71 -3.78 -21.35
CA GLN A 368 14.04 -2.71 -22.09
C GLN A 368 12.67 -2.36 -21.54
N THR A 369 11.96 -3.33 -20.95
CA THR A 369 10.65 -3.13 -20.32
C THR A 369 10.81 -2.35 -19.02
N LEU A 370 10.04 -1.28 -18.86
CA LEU A 370 10.01 -0.49 -17.63
C LEU A 370 9.19 -1.21 -16.56
N GLY A 371 9.55 -0.98 -15.30
CA GLY A 371 8.86 -1.57 -14.15
C GLY A 371 9.81 -1.81 -12.97
N PHE A 372 9.41 -2.78 -12.16
CA PHE A 372 10.15 -3.28 -11.01
C PHE A 372 10.59 -4.70 -11.30
N GLY A 373 11.80 -5.05 -10.88
CA GLY A 373 12.27 -6.42 -10.96
C GLY A 373 12.93 -6.84 -9.69
N ASP A 374 12.62 -8.06 -9.28
CA ASP A 374 13.22 -8.73 -8.15
C ASP A 374 14.09 -9.87 -8.65
N ALA A 375 15.27 -9.97 -8.08
CA ALA A 375 16.05 -11.18 -8.10
C ALA A 375 16.10 -11.73 -6.68
N THR A 376 15.75 -13.00 -6.52
CA THR A 376 15.95 -13.75 -5.28
C THR A 376 17.02 -14.80 -5.50
N VAL A 377 18.06 -14.83 -4.67
CA VAL A 377 18.97 -15.97 -4.57
C VAL A 377 18.53 -16.89 -3.44
N ILE A 378 18.38 -18.16 -3.75
CA ILE A 378 18.13 -19.28 -2.85
C ILE A 378 19.46 -20.00 -2.65
N VAL A 379 19.93 -20.03 -1.41
CA VAL A 379 21.11 -20.78 -0.98
C VAL A 379 20.64 -22.03 -0.27
N GLY A 380 21.16 -23.19 -0.65
CA GLY A 380 20.85 -24.48 -0.01
C GLY A 380 22.10 -25.34 0.11
N VAL A 381 22.07 -26.38 0.94
CA VAL A 381 23.20 -27.34 1.02
C VAL A 381 23.01 -28.42 -0.04
N LYS A 382 24.04 -28.65 -0.85
CA LYS A 382 24.01 -29.64 -1.93
C LYS A 382 23.75 -31.04 -1.37
N ASN A 383 22.85 -31.77 -2.02
CA ASN A 383 22.43 -33.13 -1.65
C ASN A 383 21.83 -33.26 -0.24
N ASP A 384 21.35 -32.15 0.33
CA ASP A 384 20.70 -32.14 1.64
C ASP A 384 19.38 -31.36 1.56
N PRO A 385 18.33 -31.99 1.01
CA PRO A 385 17.04 -31.34 0.80
C PRO A 385 16.30 -31.02 2.09
N GLU A 386 16.71 -31.61 3.22
CA GLU A 386 16.17 -31.31 4.56
C GLU A 386 16.87 -30.09 5.20
N SER A 387 17.98 -29.61 4.62
CA SER A 387 18.63 -28.40 5.10
C SER A 387 17.78 -27.15 4.87
N ILE A 388 17.77 -26.25 5.85
CA ILE A 388 17.12 -24.95 5.74
C ILE A 388 17.80 -24.15 4.61
N SER A 389 17.01 -23.71 3.62
CA SER A 389 17.47 -22.81 2.55
C SER A 389 17.37 -21.35 2.97
N ALA A 390 18.37 -20.52 2.67
CA ALA A 390 18.31 -19.08 2.86
C ALA A 390 17.91 -18.36 1.56
N LYS A 391 16.95 -17.44 1.62
CA LYS A 391 16.56 -16.59 0.48
C LYS A 391 17.05 -15.15 0.69
N ARG A 392 17.62 -14.50 -0.32
CA ARG A 392 17.97 -13.07 -0.30
C ARG A 392 17.46 -12.40 -1.56
N MET A 393 16.86 -11.24 -1.44
CA MET A 393 16.26 -10.51 -2.55
C MET A 393 16.96 -9.17 -2.78
N ILE A 394 17.03 -8.76 -4.04
CA ILE A 394 17.34 -7.40 -4.47
C ILE A 394 16.30 -6.92 -5.49
N THR A 395 16.05 -5.62 -5.50
CA THR A 395 15.07 -4.99 -6.39
C THR A 395 15.73 -3.93 -7.26
N ILE A 396 15.45 -3.93 -8.57
CA ILE A 396 15.68 -2.78 -9.44
C ILE A 396 14.37 -2.08 -9.72
N ILE A 397 14.41 -0.76 -9.70
CA ILE A 397 13.33 0.11 -10.12
C ILE A 397 13.80 0.94 -11.32
N SER A 398 13.01 0.96 -12.38
CA SER A 398 13.36 1.66 -13.62
C SER A 398 13.37 3.18 -13.41
N THR A 399 14.49 3.85 -13.67
CA THR A 399 14.61 5.31 -13.51
C THR A 399 13.75 6.11 -14.51
N GLU A 400 13.41 5.49 -15.64
CA GLU A 400 12.71 6.13 -16.75
C GLU A 400 11.18 6.15 -16.58
N ILE A 401 10.63 5.60 -15.49
CA ILE A 401 9.18 5.57 -15.27
C ILE A 401 8.65 7.00 -15.14
N GLN A 402 7.63 7.31 -15.93
CA GLN A 402 6.97 8.62 -15.92
C GLN A 402 5.51 8.55 -15.48
N ARG A 403 4.93 7.34 -15.44
CA ARG A 403 3.50 7.13 -15.29
C ARG A 403 3.24 6.02 -14.29
N PHE A 404 2.39 6.31 -13.32
CA PHE A 404 2.08 5.40 -12.23
C PHE A 404 0.58 5.20 -12.10
N GLU A 405 0.16 3.96 -11.92
CA GLU A 405 -1.11 3.65 -11.28
C GLU A 405 -0.80 3.21 -9.85
N VAL A 406 -1.30 3.98 -8.89
CA VAL A 406 -1.17 3.70 -7.47
C VAL A 406 -2.49 3.13 -6.98
N MET A 407 -2.46 1.86 -6.58
CA MET A 407 -3.58 1.16 -5.98
C MET A 407 -3.59 1.37 -4.48
N ASP A 408 -4.68 1.94 -4.01
CA ASP A 408 -4.90 2.34 -2.63
C ASP A 408 -6.26 1.82 -2.15
N ASP A 409 -6.57 0.57 -2.49
CA ASP A 409 -7.76 -0.15 -2.06
C ASP A 409 -7.30 -1.38 -1.28
N GLY A 410 -7.63 -1.43 0.02
CA GLY A 410 -6.99 -2.27 1.05
C GLY A 410 -7.01 -3.79 0.81
N GLY A 411 -6.27 -4.27 -0.18
CA GLY A 411 -6.07 -5.69 -0.50
C GLY A 411 -6.84 -6.23 -1.71
N SER A 412 -7.44 -5.38 -2.56
CA SER A 412 -8.21 -5.82 -3.73
C SER A 412 -7.71 -5.15 -5.02
N ASP A 413 -7.14 -5.95 -5.94
CA ASP A 413 -6.79 -5.52 -7.30
C ASP A 413 -8.00 -5.51 -8.25
N LYS A 414 -9.16 -5.98 -7.78
CA LYS A 414 -10.40 -6.13 -8.55
C LYS A 414 -10.81 -4.89 -9.33
N TYR A 415 -10.56 -3.71 -8.78
CA TYR A 415 -10.97 -2.42 -9.34
C TYR A 415 -9.81 -1.64 -9.98
N GLY A 416 -8.73 -2.33 -10.34
CA GLY A 416 -7.61 -1.73 -11.06
C GLY A 416 -8.02 -1.23 -12.45
N LEU A 417 -7.38 -0.15 -12.88
CA LEU A 417 -7.64 0.53 -14.15
C LEU A 417 -6.67 0.12 -15.26
N GLN A 418 -5.69 -0.75 -14.98
CA GLN A 418 -4.73 -1.28 -15.96
C GLN A 418 -5.35 -1.64 -17.32
N PRO A 419 -6.45 -2.41 -17.40
CA PRO A 419 -7.05 -2.75 -18.70
C PRO A 419 -7.46 -1.51 -19.51
N ALA A 420 -8.09 -0.52 -18.85
CA ALA A 420 -8.52 0.72 -19.47
C ALA A 420 -7.34 1.64 -19.84
N ILE A 421 -6.31 1.69 -18.98
CA ILE A 421 -5.07 2.44 -19.24
C ILE A 421 -4.35 1.87 -20.47
N ILE A 422 -4.19 0.55 -20.55
CA ILE A 422 -3.59 -0.15 -21.69
C ILE A 422 -4.40 0.12 -22.96
N GLN A 423 -5.73 0.02 -22.89
CA GLN A 423 -6.61 0.32 -24.02
C GLN A 423 -6.49 1.77 -24.52
N SER A 424 -6.13 2.71 -23.64
CA SER A 424 -5.86 4.10 -24.01
C SER A 424 -4.55 4.29 -24.81
N GLY A 425 -3.82 3.21 -25.08
CA GLY A 425 -2.52 3.23 -25.79
C GLY A 425 -1.32 3.44 -24.86
N ARG A 426 -1.51 3.34 -23.54
CA ARG A 426 -0.47 3.59 -22.53
C ARG A 426 -0.04 2.27 -21.89
N ASN A 427 1.00 1.68 -22.45
CA ASN A 427 1.59 0.43 -21.94
C ASN A 427 2.74 0.66 -20.94
N ASP A 428 3.02 1.92 -20.60
CA ASP A 428 4.16 2.36 -19.79
C ASP A 428 3.75 2.85 -18.39
N PHE A 429 2.48 2.67 -18.02
CA PHE A 429 2.03 2.83 -16.64
C PHE A 429 2.55 1.69 -15.78
N VAL A 430 3.18 2.03 -14.67
CA VAL A 430 3.62 1.04 -13.69
C VAL A 430 2.64 1.00 -12.53
N LEU A 431 2.09 -0.19 -12.28
CA LEU A 431 1.18 -0.46 -11.17
C LEU A 431 1.96 -0.68 -9.87
N MET A 432 1.53 -0.06 -8.79
CA MET A 432 2.08 -0.31 -7.45
C MET A 432 1.10 0.04 -6.34
N THR A 433 1.37 -0.40 -5.11
CA THR A 433 0.59 0.01 -3.94
C THR A 433 0.93 1.44 -3.48
N SER A 434 0.04 2.08 -2.73
CA SER A 434 0.32 3.39 -2.11
C SER A 434 1.55 3.37 -1.20
N SER A 435 1.72 2.30 -0.41
CA SER A 435 2.90 2.14 0.46
C SER A 435 4.20 2.05 -0.33
N GLU A 436 4.27 1.19 -1.36
CA GLU A 436 5.45 1.10 -2.23
C GLU A 436 5.74 2.43 -2.93
N PHE A 437 4.71 3.16 -3.35
CA PHE A 437 4.90 4.48 -3.97
C PHE A 437 5.51 5.46 -2.98
N LEU A 438 4.96 5.55 -1.75
CA LEU A 438 5.42 6.48 -0.72
C LEU A 438 6.85 6.18 -0.25
N GLU A 439 7.24 4.91 -0.12
CA GLU A 439 8.60 4.50 0.25
C GLU A 439 9.65 4.90 -0.79
N ASN A 440 9.26 4.92 -2.08
CA ASN A 440 10.17 5.12 -3.20
C ASN A 440 9.98 6.47 -3.90
N LYS A 441 9.03 7.31 -3.46
CA LYS A 441 8.64 8.56 -4.16
C LYS A 441 9.80 9.52 -4.43
N ASP A 442 10.76 9.59 -3.51
CA ASP A 442 11.92 10.49 -3.61
C ASP A 442 12.94 10.01 -4.65
N LEU A 443 12.81 8.75 -5.11
CA LEU A 443 13.63 8.15 -6.15
C LEU A 443 13.09 8.41 -7.56
N PHE A 444 11.81 8.76 -7.69
CA PHE A 444 11.14 8.95 -8.98
C PHE A 444 11.34 10.35 -9.56
N GLY A 445 12.49 10.58 -10.20
CA GLY A 445 12.84 11.89 -10.77
C GLY A 445 11.99 12.34 -11.98
N ASN A 446 11.31 11.40 -12.65
CA ASN A 446 10.70 11.63 -13.97
C ASN A 446 9.17 11.56 -14.01
N ILE A 447 8.49 11.59 -12.85
CA ILE A 447 7.03 11.52 -12.78
C ILE A 447 6.39 12.60 -13.68
N LYS A 448 5.41 12.19 -14.48
CA LYS A 448 4.54 13.04 -15.29
C LYS A 448 3.07 12.86 -14.93
N THR A 449 2.61 11.61 -14.81
CA THR A 449 1.20 11.28 -14.57
C THR A 449 1.07 10.29 -13.41
N ILE A 450 0.11 10.56 -12.54
CA ILE A 450 -0.27 9.66 -11.45
C ILE A 450 -1.78 9.40 -11.56
N VAL A 451 -2.15 8.13 -11.63
CA VAL A 451 -3.52 7.66 -11.41
C VAL A 451 -3.55 7.08 -10.00
N TRP A 452 -4.18 7.78 -9.06
CA TRP A 452 -4.38 7.31 -7.70
C TRP A 452 -5.77 6.71 -7.57
N ASN A 453 -5.84 5.40 -7.40
CA ASN A 453 -7.08 4.63 -7.41
C ASN A 453 -7.34 4.03 -6.02
N CYS A 454 -8.27 4.63 -5.29
CA CYS A 454 -8.74 4.15 -4.00
C CYS A 454 -9.83 3.07 -4.13
N GLY A 455 -10.20 2.66 -5.35
CA GLY A 455 -11.17 1.59 -5.59
C GLY A 455 -12.50 1.79 -4.87
N LEU A 456 -12.99 0.72 -4.21
CA LEU A 456 -14.30 0.74 -3.56
C LEU A 456 -14.25 1.34 -2.16
N ASP A 457 -13.27 0.90 -1.35
CA ASP A 457 -13.24 1.16 0.10
C ASP A 457 -12.02 1.99 0.55
N GLY A 458 -11.03 2.15 -0.32
CA GLY A 458 -9.83 2.94 -0.09
C GLY A 458 -10.10 4.39 0.28
N ASN A 459 -9.21 4.95 1.10
CA ASN A 459 -9.29 6.31 1.62
C ASN A 459 -7.90 6.91 1.62
N LEU A 460 -7.83 8.24 1.53
CA LEU A 460 -6.57 8.97 1.55
C LEU A 460 -6.21 9.36 2.99
N ASP A 461 -5.06 8.91 3.46
CA ASP A 461 -4.47 9.36 4.72
C ASP A 461 -3.78 10.73 4.59
N ALA A 462 -3.25 11.25 5.70
CA ALA A 462 -2.60 12.56 5.73
C ALA A 462 -1.33 12.66 4.86
N GLN A 463 -0.55 11.58 4.77
CA GLN A 463 0.68 11.52 3.99
C GLN A 463 0.37 11.42 2.49
N GLU A 464 -0.65 10.64 2.13
CA GLU A 464 -1.14 10.50 0.75
C GLU A 464 -1.73 11.82 0.26
N LEU A 465 -2.59 12.46 1.04
CA LEU A 465 -3.15 13.78 0.73
C LEU A 465 -2.07 14.84 0.50
N GLN A 466 -1.03 14.85 1.34
CA GLN A 466 0.10 15.77 1.19
C GLN A 466 0.91 15.46 -0.06
N THR A 467 1.18 14.18 -0.34
CA THR A 467 1.92 13.75 -1.53
C THR A 467 1.19 14.12 -2.82
N LEU A 468 -0.10 13.80 -2.91
CA LEU A 468 -0.94 14.14 -4.08
C LEU A 468 -1.03 15.66 -4.31
N PHE A 469 -1.13 16.43 -3.23
CA PHE A 469 -1.14 17.88 -3.29
C PHE A 469 0.20 18.44 -3.82
N GLU A 470 1.33 17.90 -3.36
CA GLU A 470 2.66 18.29 -3.86
C GLU A 470 2.85 17.95 -5.33
N MET A 471 2.40 16.78 -5.77
CA MET A 471 2.46 16.36 -7.17
C MET A 471 1.67 17.31 -8.07
N LEU A 472 0.43 17.64 -7.69
CA LEU A 472 -0.37 18.64 -8.40
C LEU A 472 0.32 20.01 -8.44
N ARG A 473 0.88 20.47 -7.31
CA ARG A 473 1.58 21.76 -7.24
C ARG A 473 2.84 21.80 -8.10
N ASN A 474 3.53 20.67 -8.22
CA ASN A 474 4.71 20.49 -9.06
C ASN A 474 4.36 20.21 -10.54
N GLY A 475 3.10 20.41 -10.93
CA GLY A 475 2.67 20.33 -12.34
C GLY A 475 2.56 18.91 -12.87
N LYS A 476 2.45 17.90 -12.01
CA LYS A 476 2.18 16.53 -12.43
C LYS A 476 0.69 16.37 -12.73
N SER A 477 0.36 15.62 -13.78
CA SER A 477 -1.03 15.30 -14.10
C SER A 477 -1.57 14.29 -13.09
N LEU A 478 -2.68 14.62 -12.45
CA LEU A 478 -3.28 13.79 -11.39
C LEU A 478 -4.66 13.28 -11.82
N MET A 479 -4.85 11.97 -11.83
CA MET A 479 -6.17 11.37 -11.86
C MET A 479 -6.45 10.74 -10.50
N LEU A 480 -7.55 11.12 -9.87
CA LEU A 480 -8.00 10.57 -8.60
C LEU A 480 -9.30 9.80 -8.83
N VAL A 481 -9.36 8.54 -8.40
CA VAL A 481 -10.51 7.65 -8.62
C VAL A 481 -10.84 6.92 -7.34
N GLY A 482 -12.11 6.88 -6.95
CA GLY A 482 -12.54 6.05 -5.82
C GLY A 482 -13.91 6.44 -5.28
N ALA A 483 -14.67 5.44 -4.84
CA ALA A 483 -16.05 5.65 -4.36
C ALA A 483 -16.14 6.26 -2.96
N ASN A 484 -15.12 6.09 -2.12
CA ASN A 484 -15.18 6.49 -0.70
C ASN A 484 -14.42 7.81 -0.40
N ILE A 485 -13.63 8.32 -1.35
CA ILE A 485 -12.74 9.49 -1.15
C ILE A 485 -13.52 10.71 -0.66
N ALA A 486 -14.61 11.08 -1.35
CA ALA A 486 -15.38 12.28 -1.02
C ALA A 486 -15.98 12.20 0.38
N LYS A 487 -16.44 11.01 0.77
CA LYS A 487 -17.05 10.74 2.07
C LYS A 487 -16.03 10.73 3.21
N SER A 488 -14.87 10.09 3.02
CA SER A 488 -13.85 9.97 4.07
C SER A 488 -13.09 11.27 4.34
N THR A 489 -13.03 12.15 3.34
CA THR A 489 -12.34 13.45 3.43
C THR A 489 -13.26 14.59 3.92
N GLY A 490 -14.58 14.38 3.96
CA GLY A 490 -15.51 15.23 4.70
C GLY A 490 -15.87 16.60 4.11
N GLY A 491 -15.20 17.08 3.05
CA GLY A 491 -15.49 18.34 2.38
C GLY A 491 -15.16 19.60 3.21
N THR A 492 -14.39 20.53 2.62
CA THR A 492 -13.77 21.73 3.22
C THR A 492 -12.65 21.47 4.25
N ASN A 493 -11.55 22.23 4.15
CA ASN A 493 -10.31 22.21 4.96
C ASN A 493 -9.20 21.18 4.62
N ILE A 494 -9.34 20.39 3.55
CA ILE A 494 -8.23 19.59 3.02
C ILE A 494 -7.58 20.32 1.85
N LYS A 495 -6.26 20.51 1.91
CA LYS A 495 -5.49 21.29 0.94
C LYS A 495 -5.68 20.81 -0.51
N LEU A 496 -5.68 19.49 -0.73
CA LEU A 496 -5.86 18.89 -2.05
C LEU A 496 -7.19 19.29 -2.71
N PHE A 497 -8.25 19.48 -1.92
CA PHE A 497 -9.61 19.80 -2.40
C PHE A 497 -9.94 21.31 -2.34
N SER A 498 -9.13 22.10 -1.64
CA SER A 498 -9.35 23.54 -1.43
C SER A 498 -9.55 24.35 -2.71
N SER A 499 -10.39 25.39 -2.63
CA SER A 499 -10.66 26.37 -3.71
C SER A 499 -9.40 27.09 -4.18
N ASP A 500 -8.51 27.42 -3.24
CA ASP A 500 -7.43 28.38 -3.48
C ASP A 500 -6.17 27.72 -4.01
N SER A 501 -5.91 26.46 -3.64
CA SER A 501 -4.64 25.80 -3.90
C SER A 501 -4.74 24.36 -4.40
N GLY A 502 -5.91 23.73 -4.26
CA GLY A 502 -6.18 22.35 -4.65
C GLY A 502 -6.95 22.24 -5.95
N ILE A 503 -7.73 21.17 -6.10
CA ILE A 503 -8.55 20.88 -7.27
C ILE A 503 -9.91 21.59 -7.26
N ALA A 504 -10.16 22.48 -6.29
CA ALA A 504 -11.35 23.33 -6.18
C ALA A 504 -12.70 22.59 -6.23
N VAL A 505 -12.82 21.55 -5.42
CA VAL A 505 -14.05 20.74 -5.29
C VAL A 505 -14.31 20.46 -3.82
N ASP A 506 -15.55 20.66 -3.39
CA ASP A 506 -16.05 20.26 -2.08
C ASP A 506 -16.99 19.06 -2.19
N TYR A 507 -17.16 18.37 -1.07
CA TYR A 507 -18.16 17.32 -0.90
C TYR A 507 -19.40 17.92 -0.21
N LEU A 508 -20.59 17.71 -0.80
CA LEU A 508 -21.84 18.17 -0.23
C LEU A 508 -22.51 17.10 0.63
N LYS A 509 -22.83 15.96 0.00
CA LYS A 509 -23.52 14.81 0.61
C LYS A 509 -23.55 13.63 -0.36
N ASP A 510 -23.87 12.46 0.15
CA ASP A 510 -24.25 11.32 -0.68
C ASP A 510 -25.59 11.55 -1.40
N CYS A 511 -25.67 11.10 -2.64
CA CYS A 511 -26.91 11.07 -3.40
C CYS A 511 -27.74 9.86 -2.97
N TYR A 512 -28.97 10.11 -2.51
CA TYR A 512 -29.93 9.06 -2.16
C TYR A 512 -30.85 8.79 -3.35
N ILE A 513 -30.70 7.64 -3.99
CA ILE A 513 -31.48 7.23 -5.17
C ILE A 513 -32.73 6.46 -4.73
N GLY A 514 -33.62 7.13 -3.98
CA GLY A 514 -34.87 6.52 -3.49
C GLY A 514 -34.68 5.28 -2.60
N SER A 515 -35.77 4.70 -2.10
CA SER A 515 -35.72 3.51 -1.23
C SER A 515 -35.53 2.19 -1.98
N ASP A 516 -35.71 2.17 -3.31
CA ASP A 516 -35.94 0.93 -4.06
C ASP A 516 -35.17 0.81 -5.40
N SER A 517 -34.29 1.75 -5.78
CA SER A 517 -33.51 1.63 -7.04
C SER A 517 -32.01 1.82 -6.85
N SER A 518 -31.24 0.74 -7.04
CA SER A 518 -29.78 0.77 -7.20
C SER A 518 -29.34 1.30 -8.57
N ASP A 519 -30.27 1.47 -9.50
CA ASP A 519 -30.01 1.78 -10.90
C ASP A 519 -30.31 3.24 -11.22
N PHE A 520 -29.43 3.87 -11.99
CA PHE A 520 -29.53 5.28 -12.37
C PHE A 520 -28.80 5.53 -13.69
N ILE A 521 -28.85 6.76 -14.20
CA ILE A 521 -28.15 7.15 -15.42
C ILE A 521 -27.18 8.28 -15.08
N LEU A 522 -25.93 8.15 -15.52
CA LEU A 522 -24.97 9.24 -15.52
C LEU A 522 -24.92 9.90 -16.90
N SER A 523 -24.94 11.22 -16.90
CA SER A 523 -24.83 12.06 -18.09
C SER A 523 -23.56 12.91 -18.01
N GLY A 524 -22.88 13.04 -19.13
CA GLY A 524 -21.72 13.91 -19.28
C GLY A 524 -22.08 15.37 -19.50
N THR A 525 -21.09 16.23 -19.40
CA THR A 525 -21.26 17.68 -19.63
C THR A 525 -21.16 17.99 -21.11
N VAL A 526 -22.12 18.75 -21.65
CA VAL A 526 -22.12 19.19 -23.05
C VAL A 526 -20.87 20.01 -23.36
N ALA A 527 -20.22 19.72 -24.49
CA ALA A 527 -18.98 20.33 -24.96
C ALA A 527 -17.76 20.10 -24.04
N ASP A 528 -17.86 19.23 -23.03
CA ASP A 528 -16.72 18.82 -22.23
C ASP A 528 -15.80 17.86 -23.00
N PRO A 529 -14.47 18.08 -23.03
CA PRO A 529 -13.55 17.27 -23.82
C PRO A 529 -13.45 15.79 -23.40
N ILE A 530 -13.92 15.43 -22.20
CA ILE A 530 -13.87 14.05 -21.69
C ILE A 530 -15.22 13.35 -21.90
N THR A 531 -16.32 14.08 -21.72
CA THR A 531 -17.64 13.48 -21.46
C THR A 531 -18.77 14.00 -22.36
N ASP A 532 -18.49 14.84 -23.36
CA ASP A 532 -19.51 15.28 -24.31
C ASP A 532 -20.21 14.08 -24.99
N GLY A 533 -21.54 14.10 -24.95
CA GLY A 533 -22.38 13.00 -25.45
C GLY A 533 -22.40 11.72 -24.60
N PHE A 534 -21.80 11.72 -23.40
CA PHE A 534 -21.86 10.57 -22.50
C PHE A 534 -23.24 10.43 -21.85
N GLU A 535 -23.87 9.27 -21.97
CA GLU A 535 -25.07 8.90 -21.21
C GLU A 535 -25.08 7.38 -20.99
N GLN A 536 -24.94 6.91 -19.75
CA GLN A 536 -24.81 5.48 -19.47
C GLN A 536 -25.63 5.01 -18.26
N PRO A 537 -26.29 3.84 -18.36
CA PRO A 537 -26.93 3.21 -17.23
C PRO A 537 -25.88 2.68 -16.24
N CYS A 538 -26.13 2.90 -14.96
CA CYS A 538 -25.25 2.53 -13.86
C CYS A 538 -26.00 1.72 -12.80
N SER A 539 -25.28 0.90 -12.02
CA SER A 539 -25.80 0.22 -10.82
C SER A 539 -24.85 0.42 -9.64
N LEU A 540 -25.40 0.84 -8.50
CA LEU A 540 -24.64 0.91 -7.26
C LEU A 540 -24.11 -0.47 -6.87
N ILE A 541 -22.86 -0.52 -6.41
CA ILE A 541 -22.22 -1.74 -5.90
C ILE A 541 -22.32 -1.81 -4.38
N LYS A 542 -21.93 -0.74 -3.68
CA LYS A 542 -21.91 -0.68 -2.21
C LYS A 542 -22.16 0.73 -1.68
N ASN A 543 -21.34 1.67 -2.11
CA ASN A 543 -21.41 3.06 -1.66
C ASN A 543 -22.40 3.86 -2.51
N ASN A 544 -23.14 4.76 -1.88
CA ASN A 544 -23.87 5.80 -2.60
C ASN A 544 -22.87 6.68 -3.36
N THR A 545 -23.28 7.21 -4.51
CA THR A 545 -22.44 8.18 -5.23
C THR A 545 -22.43 9.51 -4.48
N PRO A 546 -21.29 10.21 -4.38
CA PRO A 546 -21.25 11.52 -3.76
C PRO A 546 -21.88 12.59 -4.65
N SER A 547 -22.25 13.73 -4.05
CA SER A 547 -22.55 14.98 -4.75
C SER A 547 -21.39 15.94 -4.50
N LEU A 548 -20.63 16.22 -5.54
CA LEU A 548 -19.54 17.19 -5.53
C LEU A 548 -20.08 18.60 -5.77
N VAL A 549 -19.42 19.59 -5.18
CA VAL A 549 -19.69 21.01 -5.40
C VAL A 549 -18.42 21.65 -5.92
N ILE A 550 -18.54 22.40 -7.01
CA ILE A 550 -17.42 23.16 -7.55
C ILE A 550 -17.22 24.38 -6.64
N SER A 551 -16.10 24.41 -5.94
CA SER A 551 -15.79 25.52 -5.03
C SER A 551 -15.11 26.70 -5.75
N HIS A 552 -14.66 26.50 -6.99
CA HIS A 552 -14.14 27.58 -7.85
C HIS A 552 -14.38 27.31 -9.35
N GLY A 553 -15.43 27.91 -9.91
CA GLY A 553 -15.90 27.67 -11.29
C GLY A 553 -14.94 28.09 -12.43
N LEU A 554 -13.88 28.84 -12.13
CA LEU A 554 -12.81 29.15 -13.10
C LEU A 554 -11.69 28.10 -13.17
N ARG A 555 -11.67 27.15 -12.23
CA ARG A 555 -10.56 26.19 -12.07
C ARG A 555 -11.03 24.75 -12.18
N ALA A 556 -12.23 24.46 -11.68
CA ALA A 556 -12.83 23.14 -11.71
C ALA A 556 -14.15 23.17 -12.49
N PHE A 557 -14.40 22.08 -13.23
CA PHE A 557 -15.52 21.94 -14.14
C PHE A 557 -16.17 20.57 -13.93
N PRO A 558 -17.51 20.47 -13.95
CA PRO A 558 -18.18 19.19 -13.84
C PRO A 558 -18.02 18.43 -15.16
N ILE A 559 -17.74 17.13 -15.09
CA ILE A 559 -17.66 16.27 -16.27
C ILE A 559 -18.69 15.15 -16.23
N LEU A 560 -19.16 14.73 -15.06
CA LEU A 560 -20.16 13.68 -14.95
C LEU A 560 -21.14 13.99 -13.84
N GLN A 561 -22.43 13.80 -14.10
CA GLN A 561 -23.50 14.04 -13.14
C GLN A 561 -24.63 13.02 -13.30
N HIS A 562 -25.48 12.91 -12.29
CA HIS A 562 -26.74 12.17 -12.45
C HIS A 562 -27.62 12.86 -13.49
N LYS A 563 -28.24 12.06 -14.35
CA LYS A 563 -29.11 12.57 -15.42
C LYS A 563 -30.25 13.40 -14.83
N ASN A 564 -30.46 14.57 -15.43
CA ASN A 564 -31.50 15.54 -15.03
C ASN A 564 -31.37 16.07 -13.58
N THR A 565 -30.19 16.01 -12.97
CA THR A 565 -29.92 16.63 -11.66
C THR A 565 -28.60 17.41 -11.67
N ASP A 566 -28.38 18.23 -10.64
CA ASP A 566 -27.12 18.95 -10.42
C ASP A 566 -26.10 18.13 -9.61
N SER A 567 -26.36 16.82 -9.42
CA SER A 567 -25.50 15.95 -8.61
C SER A 567 -24.27 15.50 -9.39
N VAL A 568 -23.20 16.29 -9.29
CA VAL A 568 -21.90 16.03 -9.91
C VAL A 568 -21.17 14.89 -9.20
N VAL A 569 -20.65 13.94 -9.98
CA VAL A 569 -19.91 12.75 -9.49
C VAL A 569 -18.48 12.69 -10.01
N ALA A 570 -18.14 13.51 -11.01
CA ALA A 570 -16.76 13.68 -11.46
C ALA A 570 -16.49 15.09 -11.95
N THR A 571 -15.26 15.55 -11.79
CA THR A 571 -14.79 16.87 -12.20
C THR A 571 -13.45 16.79 -12.91
N ARG A 572 -13.12 17.86 -13.66
CA ARG A 572 -11.76 18.15 -14.10
C ARG A 572 -11.31 19.51 -13.56
N TYR A 573 -10.03 19.64 -13.29
CA TYR A 573 -9.38 20.85 -12.82
C TYR A 573 -8.31 21.27 -13.83
N ALA A 574 -8.27 22.54 -14.20
CA ALA A 574 -7.24 23.12 -15.06
C ALA A 574 -6.92 24.55 -14.61
N TYR A 575 -5.67 24.81 -14.21
CA TYR A 575 -5.22 26.15 -13.85
C TYR A 575 -3.69 26.26 -13.86
N GLN A 576 -3.16 27.30 -14.52
CA GLN A 576 -1.71 27.56 -14.62
C GLN A 576 -0.92 26.35 -15.16
N GLY A 577 -1.47 25.69 -16.17
CA GLY A 577 -0.88 24.49 -16.77
C GLY A 577 -0.94 23.22 -15.90
N LYS A 578 -1.55 23.26 -14.72
CA LYS A 578 -1.79 22.09 -13.87
C LYS A 578 -3.14 21.49 -14.23
N ARG A 579 -3.22 20.17 -14.34
CA ARG A 579 -4.47 19.45 -14.63
C ARG A 579 -4.71 18.31 -13.65
N ALA A 580 -5.97 18.14 -13.27
CA ALA A 580 -6.42 16.96 -12.55
C ALA A 580 -7.80 16.48 -13.03
N VAL A 581 -8.08 15.19 -12.89
CA VAL A 581 -9.42 14.60 -13.06
C VAL A 581 -9.76 13.90 -11.77
N TYR A 582 -10.95 14.15 -11.23
CA TYR A 582 -11.44 13.47 -10.04
C TYR A 582 -12.74 12.74 -10.37
N ILE A 583 -12.69 11.42 -10.36
CA ILE A 583 -13.85 10.54 -10.51
C ILE A 583 -14.20 10.01 -9.12
N ALA A 584 -15.16 10.65 -8.45
CA ALA A 584 -15.53 10.35 -7.07
C ALA A 584 -16.47 9.13 -6.94
N ILE A 585 -16.46 8.27 -7.95
CA ILE A 585 -17.24 7.04 -8.03
C ILE A 585 -16.31 5.91 -8.42
N LEU A 586 -16.73 4.68 -8.14
CA LEU A 586 -16.09 3.50 -8.70
C LEU A 586 -16.53 3.36 -10.18
N PRO A 587 -15.63 3.37 -11.18
CA PRO A 587 -16.02 3.28 -12.58
C PRO A 587 -16.83 2.03 -12.92
N ASP A 588 -16.65 0.92 -12.20
CA ASP A 588 -17.39 -0.35 -12.36
C ASP A 588 -18.91 -0.23 -12.17
N ILE A 589 -19.41 0.87 -11.60
CA ILE A 589 -20.86 1.11 -11.57
C ILE A 589 -21.41 1.37 -12.98
N ILE A 590 -20.59 1.78 -13.95
CA ILE A 590 -20.94 1.92 -15.36
C ILE A 590 -20.98 0.52 -15.98
N LYS A 591 -22.18 0.10 -16.39
CA LYS A 591 -22.44 -1.28 -16.86
C LYS A 591 -21.69 -1.63 -18.14
N ASP A 592 -21.60 -0.67 -19.07
CA ASP A 592 -20.92 -0.88 -20.34
C ASP A 592 -19.40 -0.70 -20.17
N GLU A 593 -18.67 -1.81 -20.25
CA GLU A 593 -17.22 -1.84 -20.10
C GLU A 593 -16.48 -1.00 -21.15
N THR A 594 -16.97 -1.01 -22.40
CA THR A 594 -16.35 -0.23 -23.48
C THR A 594 -16.38 1.25 -23.13
N THR A 595 -17.55 1.76 -22.75
CA THR A 595 -17.74 3.17 -22.39
C THR A 595 -17.03 3.53 -21.09
N ARG A 596 -16.99 2.62 -20.12
CA ARG A 596 -16.19 2.78 -18.89
C ARG A 596 -14.71 2.97 -19.22
N ASN A 597 -14.14 2.11 -20.07
CA ASN A 597 -12.74 2.22 -20.44
C ASN A 597 -12.47 3.46 -21.29
N ASP A 598 -13.41 3.84 -22.16
CA ASP A 598 -13.35 5.08 -22.94
C ASP A 598 -13.34 6.33 -22.06
N LEU A 599 -14.09 6.35 -20.95
CA LEU A 599 -14.05 7.43 -19.96
C LEU A 599 -12.65 7.61 -19.37
N ILE A 600 -12.00 6.50 -18.97
CA ILE A 600 -10.63 6.52 -18.46
C ILE A 600 -9.66 6.98 -19.54
N ALA A 601 -9.77 6.44 -20.76
CA ALA A 601 -8.90 6.80 -21.88
C ALA A 601 -9.01 8.29 -22.25
N LYS A 602 -10.22 8.84 -22.34
CA LYS A 602 -10.46 10.27 -22.60
C LYS A 602 -9.95 11.15 -21.46
N SER A 603 -10.11 10.71 -20.21
CA SER A 603 -9.57 11.42 -19.05
C SER A 603 -8.03 11.52 -19.14
N LEU A 604 -7.35 10.42 -19.44
CA LEU A 604 -5.89 10.41 -19.61
C LEU A 604 -5.43 11.21 -20.83
N ASN A 605 -6.15 11.14 -21.95
CA ASN A 605 -5.87 11.93 -23.15
C ASN A 605 -5.97 13.44 -22.88
N TRP A 606 -6.96 13.85 -22.10
CA TRP A 606 -7.08 15.25 -21.69
C TRP A 606 -6.01 15.65 -20.67
N LEU A 607 -5.72 14.79 -19.68
CA LEU A 607 -4.68 15.05 -18.66
C LEU A 607 -3.28 15.20 -19.25
N GLU A 608 -2.94 14.41 -20.27
CA GLU A 608 -1.61 14.40 -20.89
C GLU A 608 -1.54 15.17 -22.21
N GLY A 609 -2.67 15.67 -22.71
CA GLY A 609 -2.72 16.48 -23.92
C GLY A 609 -1.98 17.81 -23.77
N PRO A 610 -1.66 18.50 -24.87
CA PRO A 610 -1.01 19.81 -24.77
C PRO A 610 -1.85 20.77 -23.92
N SER A 611 -1.20 21.60 -23.10
CA SER A 611 -1.88 22.72 -22.45
C SER A 611 -2.37 23.68 -23.53
N GLY A 612 -3.68 23.84 -23.66
CA GLY A 612 -4.26 24.84 -24.53
C GLY A 612 -3.96 26.24 -24.00
N VAL A 613 -4.09 27.26 -24.86
CA VAL A 613 -4.04 28.67 -24.44
C VAL A 613 -5.08 28.92 -23.32
N ASP A 614 -6.17 28.16 -23.33
CA ASP A 614 -7.27 28.19 -22.36
C ASP A 614 -6.91 27.68 -20.94
N ASP A 615 -5.86 26.86 -20.76
CA ASP A 615 -5.45 26.39 -19.41
C ASP A 615 -4.63 27.43 -18.62
N ASN A 616 -4.32 28.57 -19.26
CA ASN A 616 -3.57 29.69 -18.70
C ASN A 616 -4.38 30.99 -18.61
N THR A 617 -5.67 30.96 -18.93
CA THR A 617 -6.54 32.14 -18.90
C THR A 617 -7.73 31.87 -18.01
N ALA A 618 -8.02 32.80 -17.11
CA ALA A 618 -9.31 32.92 -16.46
C ALA A 618 -10.42 32.80 -17.54
N GLY A 619 -11.02 31.63 -17.64
CA GLY A 619 -12.11 31.35 -18.57
C GLY A 619 -13.41 31.97 -18.06
N GLY A 620 -13.59 33.27 -18.30
CA GLY A 620 -14.88 33.77 -18.81
C GLY A 620 -15.93 34.29 -17.83
N VAL A 621 -15.57 34.96 -16.73
CA VAL A 621 -16.53 35.89 -16.08
C VAL A 621 -16.34 37.34 -16.52
N LEU A 622 -15.14 37.71 -17.00
CA LEU A 622 -14.82 39.07 -17.44
C LEU A 622 -13.94 39.02 -18.71
N CYS A 623 -14.44 39.60 -19.80
CA CYS A 623 -13.62 39.91 -20.98
C CYS A 623 -13.27 41.41 -20.97
N VAL A 624 -12.05 41.80 -21.32
CA VAL A 624 -11.65 43.21 -21.47
C VAL A 624 -10.82 43.36 -22.74
N THR A 625 -11.31 44.17 -23.68
CA THR A 625 -10.60 44.52 -24.92
C THR A 625 -10.48 46.04 -25.04
N ALA A 626 -9.44 46.50 -25.73
CA ALA A 626 -9.21 47.92 -25.98
C ALA A 626 -8.91 48.14 -27.47
N ALA A 627 -9.69 48.99 -28.13
CA ALA A 627 -9.52 49.34 -29.54
C ALA A 627 -9.77 50.84 -29.79
N PRO A 628 -8.96 51.52 -30.63
CA PRO A 628 -7.80 51.01 -31.35
C PRO A 628 -6.60 50.73 -30.43
N ASN A 629 -5.84 49.68 -30.74
CA ASN A 629 -4.58 49.34 -30.09
C ASN A 629 -3.58 48.88 -31.18
N PRO A 630 -2.49 49.63 -31.46
CA PRO A 630 -2.00 50.79 -30.71
C PRO A 630 -2.92 52.02 -30.74
N VAL A 631 -2.96 52.75 -29.63
CA VAL A 631 -3.80 53.94 -29.42
C VAL A 631 -2.97 55.22 -29.54
N ASN A 632 -3.55 56.28 -30.12
CA ASN A 632 -2.96 57.63 -30.06
C ASN A 632 -3.61 58.45 -28.93
N ASN A 633 -4.83 58.94 -29.12
CA ASN A 633 -5.51 59.80 -28.13
C ASN A 633 -6.60 59.08 -27.34
N MET A 634 -7.44 58.30 -28.02
CA MET A 634 -8.63 57.69 -27.44
C MET A 634 -8.65 56.20 -27.77
N THR A 635 -8.84 55.36 -26.75
CA THR A 635 -9.19 53.94 -26.93
C THR A 635 -10.57 53.71 -26.35
N ASN A 636 -11.34 52.85 -26.99
CA ASN A 636 -12.56 52.33 -26.43
C ASN A 636 -12.23 51.02 -25.69
N ILE A 637 -12.59 50.93 -24.41
CA ILE A 637 -12.43 49.74 -23.59
C ILE A 637 -13.79 49.05 -23.50
N HIS A 638 -13.92 47.93 -24.19
CA HIS A 638 -15.09 47.06 -24.08
C HIS A 638 -14.83 46.00 -23.03
N TYR A 639 -15.76 45.82 -22.09
CA TYR A 639 -15.68 44.74 -21.12
C TYR A 639 -17.04 44.12 -20.83
N SER A 640 -17.09 42.79 -20.78
CA SER A 640 -18.31 42.01 -20.55
C SER A 640 -18.17 41.24 -19.25
N PHE A 641 -19.17 41.34 -18.37
CA PHE A 641 -19.22 40.61 -17.11
C PHE A 641 -20.40 39.61 -17.10
N THR A 642 -20.12 38.33 -16.93
CA THR A 642 -21.10 37.23 -17.04
C THR A 642 -21.39 36.53 -15.70
N GLY A 643 -21.06 37.17 -14.57
CA GLY A 643 -21.26 36.58 -13.24
C GLY A 643 -22.75 36.47 -12.85
N GLU A 644 -23.06 35.68 -11.83
CA GLU A 644 -24.46 35.48 -11.39
C GLU A 644 -24.98 36.59 -10.47
N LYS A 645 -24.09 37.38 -9.86
CA LYS A 645 -24.41 38.46 -8.92
C LYS A 645 -23.49 39.65 -9.12
N PRO A 646 -23.87 40.86 -8.65
CA PRO A 646 -22.98 42.01 -8.69
C PRO A 646 -21.68 41.75 -7.93
N MET A 647 -20.53 42.09 -8.51
CA MET A 647 -19.22 41.90 -7.89
C MET A 647 -18.40 43.18 -7.91
N PHE A 648 -17.56 43.39 -6.90
CA PHE A 648 -16.72 44.59 -6.86
C PHE A 648 -15.59 44.49 -7.87
N ALA A 649 -15.50 45.47 -8.76
CA ALA A 649 -14.48 45.57 -9.79
C ALA A 649 -13.63 46.84 -9.60
N GLU A 650 -12.31 46.73 -9.79
CA GLU A 650 -11.40 47.86 -9.92
C GLU A 650 -10.55 47.71 -11.19
N MET A 651 -10.70 48.63 -12.13
CA MET A 651 -9.94 48.70 -13.37
C MET A 651 -8.99 49.89 -13.34
N PHE A 652 -7.72 49.68 -13.68
CA PHE A 652 -6.70 50.72 -13.70
C PHE A 652 -5.63 50.49 -14.76
N LEU A 653 -4.92 51.54 -15.14
CA LEU A 653 -3.79 51.47 -16.07
C LEU A 653 -2.48 51.39 -15.28
N VAL A 654 -1.57 50.52 -15.72
CA VAL A 654 -0.18 50.46 -15.25
C VAL A 654 0.81 50.65 -16.40
N ASP A 655 1.99 51.18 -16.09
CA ASP A 655 3.10 51.21 -17.04
C ASP A 655 3.80 49.85 -17.17
N ALA A 656 4.80 49.76 -18.05
CA ALA A 656 5.60 48.55 -18.27
C ALA A 656 6.33 48.03 -17.01
N ASN A 657 6.51 48.86 -16.00
CA ASN A 657 7.15 48.50 -14.73
C ASN A 657 6.13 48.14 -13.64
N GLY A 658 4.84 48.07 -13.98
CA GLY A 658 3.76 47.73 -13.05
C GLY A 658 3.33 48.87 -12.14
N ARG A 659 3.80 50.10 -12.36
CA ARG A 659 3.36 51.27 -11.58
C ARG A 659 1.99 51.72 -12.06
N LYS A 660 1.03 51.84 -11.14
CA LYS A 660 -0.31 52.39 -11.41
C LYS A 660 -0.22 53.85 -11.84
N ILE A 661 -0.74 54.14 -13.03
CA ILE A 661 -0.74 55.45 -13.68
C ILE A 661 -2.07 56.17 -13.44
N SER A 662 -3.18 55.44 -13.53
CA SER A 662 -4.53 56.00 -13.45
C SER A 662 -5.55 54.92 -13.08
N THR A 663 -6.67 55.31 -12.47
CA THR A 663 -7.83 54.41 -12.28
C THR A 663 -8.83 54.68 -13.41
N ILE A 664 -9.35 53.62 -14.03
CA ILE A 664 -10.29 53.70 -15.16
C ILE A 664 -11.72 53.61 -14.63
N THR A 665 -12.02 52.60 -13.82
CA THR A 665 -13.32 52.48 -13.14
C THR A 665 -13.18 51.70 -11.83
N LYS A 666 -14.08 51.94 -10.87
CA LYS A 666 -14.11 51.25 -9.58
C LYS A 666 -15.52 51.22 -9.01
N GLY A 667 -16.04 50.04 -8.71
CA GLY A 667 -17.38 49.87 -8.14
C GLY A 667 -17.96 48.49 -8.35
N ASN A 668 -19.20 48.28 -7.91
CA ASN A 668 -19.92 47.04 -8.14
C ASN A 668 -20.36 46.94 -9.60
N LEU A 669 -19.99 45.84 -10.25
CA LEU A 669 -20.32 45.50 -11.61
C LEU A 669 -21.46 44.48 -11.62
N THR A 670 -22.59 44.83 -12.20
CA THR A 670 -23.69 43.89 -12.48
C THR A 670 -23.42 43.12 -13.76
N PRO A 671 -24.02 41.95 -13.97
CA PRO A 671 -23.83 41.18 -15.21
C PRO A 671 -24.30 41.98 -16.43
N GLY A 672 -23.49 42.02 -17.49
CA GLY A 672 -23.77 42.76 -18.73
C GLY A 672 -22.52 43.19 -19.50
N ASP A 673 -22.75 43.85 -20.63
CA ASP A 673 -21.72 44.43 -21.49
C ASP A 673 -21.54 45.92 -21.22
N TYR A 674 -20.29 46.36 -21.19
CA TYR A 674 -19.90 47.72 -20.85
C TYR A 674 -18.88 48.26 -21.82
N THR A 675 -18.85 49.58 -21.91
CA THR A 675 -17.96 50.29 -22.81
C THR A 675 -17.56 51.62 -22.18
N ILE A 676 -16.26 51.89 -22.16
CA ILE A 676 -15.69 53.16 -21.65
C ILE A 676 -14.77 53.75 -22.72
N ASP A 677 -15.02 55.00 -23.10
CA ASP A 677 -14.05 55.79 -23.85
C ASP A 677 -12.96 56.29 -22.90
N TYR A 678 -11.72 55.89 -23.16
CA TYR A 678 -10.58 56.18 -22.30
C TYR A 678 -9.56 57.07 -23.01
N ASP A 679 -9.41 58.29 -22.49
CA ASP A 679 -8.46 59.29 -22.97
C ASP A 679 -7.06 58.99 -22.43
N VAL A 680 -6.14 58.74 -23.34
CA VAL A 680 -4.74 58.46 -23.04
C VAL A 680 -3.80 59.62 -23.42
N SER A 681 -4.36 60.75 -23.90
CA SER A 681 -3.63 61.95 -24.40
C SER A 681 -2.51 62.44 -23.48
N ALA A 682 -2.70 62.31 -22.17
CA ALA A 682 -1.75 62.74 -21.15
C ALA A 682 -0.56 61.79 -20.94
N PHE A 683 -0.54 60.61 -21.58
CA PHE A 683 0.48 59.58 -21.38
C PHE A 683 1.49 59.54 -22.53
N THR A 684 2.75 59.26 -22.21
CA THR A 684 3.86 59.16 -23.17
C THR A 684 3.78 57.86 -23.98
N SER A 685 4.37 57.84 -25.18
CA SER A 685 4.48 56.62 -25.98
C SER A 685 5.15 55.49 -25.19
N GLY A 686 4.62 54.27 -25.30
CA GLY A 686 5.13 53.12 -24.56
C GLY A 686 4.15 51.96 -24.46
N SER A 687 4.60 50.87 -23.81
CA SER A 687 3.75 49.72 -23.47
C SER A 687 3.11 49.93 -22.10
N TYR A 688 1.81 49.69 -22.02
CA TYR A 688 1.00 49.79 -20.81
C TYR A 688 0.10 48.56 -20.69
N TYR A 689 -0.49 48.37 -19.51
CA TYR A 689 -1.44 47.30 -19.26
C TYR A 689 -2.66 47.84 -18.52
N ILE A 690 -3.85 47.46 -18.99
CA ILE A 690 -5.10 47.62 -18.23
C ILE A 690 -5.21 46.42 -17.31
N VAL A 691 -5.27 46.66 -16.00
CA VAL A 691 -5.45 45.64 -14.97
C VAL A 691 -6.84 45.79 -14.40
N THR A 692 -7.63 44.72 -14.45
CA THR A 692 -8.97 44.68 -13.85
C THR A 692 -9.01 43.62 -12.77
N TRP A 693 -9.33 44.03 -11.55
CA TRP A 693 -9.60 43.15 -10.43
C TRP A 693 -11.09 42.95 -10.28
N ILE A 694 -11.52 41.73 -10.03
CA ILE A 694 -12.86 41.41 -9.54
C ILE A 694 -12.69 40.52 -8.32
N ASN A 695 -13.05 41.01 -7.14
CA ASN A 695 -12.67 40.39 -5.86
C ASN A 695 -11.16 40.02 -5.87
N ASP A 696 -10.82 38.73 -5.77
CA ASP A 696 -9.44 38.22 -5.73
C ASP A 696 -8.88 37.80 -7.11
N ASP A 697 -9.69 37.89 -8.16
CA ASP A 697 -9.30 37.55 -9.54
C ASP A 697 -8.78 38.77 -10.31
N ARG A 698 -7.89 38.52 -11.29
CA ARG A 698 -7.25 39.56 -12.10
C ARG A 698 -7.23 39.24 -13.59
N VAL A 699 -7.67 40.19 -14.41
CA VAL A 699 -7.53 40.22 -15.87
C VAL A 699 -6.54 41.30 -16.28
N ILE A 700 -5.67 41.01 -17.26
CA ILE A 700 -4.67 41.96 -17.79
C ILE A 700 -4.83 42.07 -19.30
N THR A 701 -5.04 43.29 -19.80
CA THR A 701 -5.16 43.60 -21.24
C THR A 701 -4.03 44.54 -21.66
N PRO A 702 -3.13 44.13 -22.58
CA PRO A 702 -2.03 44.99 -23.03
C PRO A 702 -2.53 46.13 -23.94
N ILE A 703 -1.92 47.31 -23.80
CA ILE A 703 -2.19 48.47 -24.66
C ILE A 703 -0.90 49.22 -25.00
N ALA A 704 -0.71 49.57 -26.28
CA ALA A 704 0.42 50.34 -26.76
C ALA A 704 -0.02 51.78 -27.06
N ILE A 705 0.62 52.77 -26.46
CA ILE A 705 0.37 54.19 -26.73
C ILE A 705 1.43 54.68 -27.73
N VAL A 706 0.99 55.30 -28.83
CA VAL A 706 1.86 55.82 -29.89
C VAL A 706 1.50 57.29 -30.17
N ARG A 707 2.47 58.17 -29.94
CA ARG A 707 2.39 59.62 -30.20
C ARG A 707 3.02 59.99 -31.53
#